data_AF-A0A0K0GQN2-F1
#
_entry.id   AF-A0A0K0GQN2-F1
#
_cell.length_a   1.000
_cell.length_b   1.000
_cell.length_c   1.000
_cell.angle_alpha   90.00
_cell.angle_beta   90.00
_cell.angle_gamma   90.00
#
_symmetry.space_group_name_H-M   'P 1'
#
loop_
_entity.id
_entity.type
_entity.pdbx_description
1 polymer ?
#
loop_
_entity_poly.entity_id
_entity_poly.type
_entity_poly.pdbx_seq_one_letter_code
_entity_poly.pdbx_strand_id
1 'polypeptide(L)'
;MADSHDESHDSLAVTSSLSGDTVHIAAGNDVLSQGAQIVGTGDVVLAAGNNLTLETAQNTHSEEHDKQVKKSGLFSSGGASFTIGASKQTNTLATTQVSHTGSTVGSIDGAVTLTAGNALAISGSDVLSKTGTAIVGKDVTIAAVEDTVDTVETSKQHSAGINVGLTGAVVQAAEAAYGMTRHGSQVSDDRLKALYAVKAAYAAKDSVDAYQAAAAQGGSMGGVSVRIGIGASSASSKSATHEESTVGSRIQSEGNVTIAATGGDLNVIGSKIDGENVALSAAHDLNLLSQQENNTQKSDNKNAGGEIGVSVGTTTGVYATAYAGKGAAKGNSTLHTESVVTAKDTLSLVSGNDTTIKGAQAIGNQVLAQVGGNLLIQSEQDSSDYKSKQQQASATVVWGFSGSSASYSQQKVNSTYTSVKEQSGIQAGDGGFAIHVGGNTHLIGGAIASTADPALNHLSTGSLTVEDLQNVSKASASGFGVTVDASMFSGSKYAASKGVASNALGSGSSSESHTSTTRSDIAAGAVEIGNHDDAALAGLARKASVLDGNGVGEVDQKKLQEDVEFQQQAKQLIYAQAVKVTDEAYADMFAREHTLYKIAYDEKGGLIPHQKVTGEEMDNLQPASDGKVHVTLNGIFNGEYGEDRRAEGYASQHSVVTGPQYYIHFPQADNFLSELLIAGYQKYLENDFWGLTNSTQEAKDIMLQYGATGLHIDAHSRGSMTDGNAEESIAKMSDASGLLSKTTVSFFGPAYNAKKADDILSYLQNREAQDDPESMVLTLQNHMADPVGRLIGGNPATGGTIPEGSNFMLEILRALGGSGTSHNCYGASSNDRCSKLWQNSNSGKPISRPINRVEGQ
;
A
#
# COMPACT_ATOMS: atom_id res chain seq x y z
N MET A 1 -25.84 -29.57 11.83
CA MET A 1 -25.50 -30.37 10.64
C MET A 1 -24.65 -29.49 9.74
N ALA A 2 -23.49 -29.99 9.30
CA ALA A 2 -22.68 -29.34 8.28
C ALA A 2 -22.68 -30.25 7.06
N ASP A 3 -22.97 -29.68 5.90
CA ASP A 3 -22.88 -30.33 4.59
C ASP A 3 -21.78 -29.60 3.82
N SER A 4 -20.91 -30.34 3.16
CA SER A 4 -19.81 -29.78 2.37
C SER A 4 -19.64 -30.60 1.11
N HIS A 5 -19.48 -29.90 -0.01
CA HIS A 5 -19.21 -30.47 -1.30
C HIS A 5 -17.99 -29.76 -1.88
N ASP A 6 -16.96 -30.52 -2.19
CA ASP A 6 -15.73 -30.03 -2.81
C ASP A 6 -15.52 -30.84 -4.08
N GLU A 7 -15.27 -30.15 -5.19
CA GLU A 7 -15.01 -30.74 -6.50
C GLU A 7 -13.85 -30.01 -7.17
N SER A 8 -12.92 -30.75 -7.74
CA SER A 8 -11.85 -30.19 -8.57
C SER A 8 -11.71 -31.01 -9.85
N HIS A 9 -11.54 -30.30 -10.97
CA HIS A 9 -11.27 -30.89 -12.28
C HIS A 9 -10.04 -30.24 -12.88
N ASP A 10 -9.10 -31.10 -13.30
CA ASP A 10 -7.90 -30.69 -14.01
C ASP A 10 -7.93 -31.33 -15.40
N SER A 11 -7.79 -30.51 -16.43
CA SER A 11 -7.42 -30.95 -17.76
C SER A 11 -6.06 -30.34 -18.07
N LEU A 12 -5.01 -31.17 -18.02
CA LEU A 12 -3.64 -30.77 -18.28
C LEU A 12 -3.21 -31.26 -19.65
N ALA A 13 -2.61 -30.36 -20.43
CA ALA A 13 -1.95 -30.68 -21.67
C ALA A 13 -0.75 -31.61 -21.42
N VAL A 14 -0.66 -32.65 -22.25
CA VAL A 14 0.50 -33.55 -22.27
C VAL A 14 1.42 -33.10 -23.40
N THR A 15 2.59 -32.60 -23.03
CA THR A 15 3.59 -32.11 -24.00
C THR A 15 4.33 -33.27 -24.66
N SER A 16 4.67 -33.12 -25.94
CA SER A 16 5.51 -34.07 -26.68
C SER A 16 6.92 -33.53 -26.79
N SER A 17 7.94 -34.39 -26.68
CA SER A 17 9.33 -34.00 -26.87
C SER A 17 10.00 -34.74 -28.03
N LEU A 18 10.74 -34.00 -28.84
CA LEU A 18 11.59 -34.50 -29.92
C LEU A 18 12.97 -33.86 -29.76
N SER A 19 13.98 -34.68 -29.50
CA SER A 19 15.35 -34.20 -29.35
C SER A 19 16.38 -35.04 -30.10
N GLY A 20 17.52 -34.42 -30.42
CA GLY A 20 18.65 -35.08 -31.08
C GLY A 20 19.82 -34.14 -31.30
N ASP A 21 20.88 -34.62 -31.94
CA ASP A 21 22.04 -33.79 -32.26
C ASP A 21 21.65 -32.68 -33.25
N THR A 22 20.87 -33.00 -34.29
CA THR A 22 20.22 -32.03 -35.19
C THR A 22 18.79 -32.49 -35.41
N VAL A 23 17.84 -31.56 -35.54
CA VAL A 23 16.44 -31.90 -35.77
C VAL A 23 15.96 -31.28 -37.07
N HIS A 24 15.47 -32.10 -37.99
CA HIS A 24 14.89 -31.65 -39.26
C HIS A 24 13.46 -32.18 -39.40
N ILE A 25 12.49 -31.27 -39.44
CA ILE A 25 11.08 -31.56 -39.66
C ILE A 25 10.67 -30.92 -40.98
N ALA A 26 10.15 -31.71 -41.90
CA ALA A 26 9.66 -31.23 -43.18
C ALA A 26 8.28 -31.82 -43.48
N ALA A 27 7.32 -30.97 -43.83
CA ALA A 27 5.98 -31.37 -44.25
C ALA A 27 5.67 -30.79 -45.64
N GLY A 28 5.05 -31.61 -46.50
CA GLY A 28 4.62 -31.17 -47.83
C GLY A 28 3.47 -30.15 -47.80
N ASN A 29 2.73 -30.08 -46.68
CA ASN A 29 1.68 -29.10 -46.46
C ASN A 29 1.98 -28.32 -45.17
N ASP A 30 1.38 -28.70 -44.03
CA ASP A 30 1.47 -27.92 -42.80
C ASP A 30 2.30 -28.61 -41.71
N VAL A 31 2.96 -27.81 -40.86
CA VAL A 31 3.56 -28.24 -39.60
C VAL A 31 2.79 -27.56 -38.47
N LEU A 32 2.23 -28.35 -37.56
CA LEU A 32 1.60 -27.86 -36.33
C LEU A 32 2.34 -28.42 -35.12
N SER A 33 2.86 -27.53 -34.28
CA SER A 33 3.40 -27.85 -32.96
C SER A 33 2.48 -27.22 -31.91
N GLN A 34 1.91 -28.04 -31.04
CA GLN A 34 1.04 -27.60 -29.96
C GLN A 34 1.63 -28.08 -28.63
N GLY A 35 2.11 -27.15 -27.80
CA GLY A 35 2.77 -27.45 -26.52
C GLY A 35 3.95 -28.42 -26.63
N ALA A 36 4.64 -28.50 -27.77
CA ALA A 36 5.70 -29.50 -27.99
C ALA A 36 7.10 -28.90 -27.81
N GLN A 37 8.04 -29.72 -27.34
CA GLN A 37 9.45 -29.37 -27.17
C GLN A 37 10.29 -30.03 -28.27
N ILE A 38 10.81 -29.22 -29.18
CA ILE A 38 11.62 -29.65 -30.33
C ILE A 38 13.03 -29.07 -30.14
N VAL A 39 13.99 -29.89 -29.69
CA VAL A 39 15.29 -29.40 -29.21
C VAL A 39 16.47 -30.14 -29.84
N GLY A 40 17.38 -29.40 -30.47
CA GLY A 40 18.64 -29.90 -31.02
C GLY A 40 19.86 -29.46 -30.22
N THR A 41 20.92 -30.28 -30.16
CA THR A 41 22.23 -29.77 -29.69
C THR A 41 22.84 -28.83 -30.73
N GLY A 42 22.86 -29.24 -32.00
CA GLY A 42 23.13 -28.42 -33.18
C GLY A 42 21.83 -27.95 -33.84
N ASP A 43 21.87 -27.71 -35.14
CA ASP A 43 20.81 -27.00 -35.86
C ASP A 43 19.44 -27.68 -35.79
N VAL A 44 18.40 -26.84 -35.69
CA VAL A 44 16.99 -27.24 -35.77
C VAL A 44 16.32 -26.55 -36.94
N VAL A 45 15.71 -27.34 -37.83
CA VAL A 45 15.03 -26.84 -39.03
C VAL A 45 13.61 -27.39 -39.10
N LEU A 46 12.63 -26.50 -39.15
CA LEU A 46 11.22 -26.82 -39.42
C LEU A 46 10.81 -26.17 -40.74
N ALA A 47 10.33 -26.98 -41.68
CA ALA A 47 9.90 -26.53 -43.01
C ALA A 47 8.50 -27.06 -43.35
N ALA A 48 7.60 -26.16 -43.73
CA ALA A 48 6.25 -26.47 -44.19
C ALA A 48 6.04 -25.96 -45.63
N GLY A 49 5.47 -26.81 -46.50
CA GLY A 49 5.11 -26.41 -47.86
C GLY A 49 4.02 -25.34 -47.93
N ASN A 50 3.19 -25.26 -46.89
CA ASN A 50 2.11 -24.29 -46.72
C ASN A 50 2.27 -23.55 -45.39
N ASN A 51 1.63 -23.97 -44.28
CA ASN A 51 1.67 -23.23 -43.02
C ASN A 51 2.54 -23.88 -41.94
N LEU A 52 3.24 -23.08 -41.14
CA LEU A 52 3.96 -23.54 -39.94
C LEU A 52 3.37 -22.81 -38.72
N THR A 53 2.79 -23.58 -37.80
CA THR A 53 2.18 -23.03 -36.57
C THR A 53 2.86 -23.64 -35.34
N LEU A 54 3.40 -22.77 -34.48
CA LEU A 54 3.80 -23.10 -33.12
C LEU A 54 2.78 -22.45 -32.17
N GLU A 55 2.02 -23.25 -31.44
CA GLU A 55 0.97 -22.77 -30.54
C GLU A 55 1.01 -23.45 -29.18
N THR A 56 0.16 -22.98 -28.29
CA THR A 56 0.04 -23.46 -26.92
C THR A 56 -0.97 -24.58 -26.81
N ALA A 57 -0.72 -25.50 -25.89
CA ALA A 57 -1.73 -26.44 -25.41
C ALA A 57 -2.40 -25.86 -24.17
N GLN A 58 -3.74 -25.90 -24.12
CA GLN A 58 -4.52 -25.31 -23.04
C GLN A 58 -4.62 -26.25 -21.85
N ASN A 59 -4.41 -25.71 -20.65
CA ASN A 59 -4.73 -26.33 -19.38
C ASN A 59 -5.95 -25.64 -18.78
N THR A 60 -6.87 -26.42 -18.20
CA THR A 60 -7.99 -25.88 -17.44
C THR A 60 -8.01 -26.47 -16.04
N HIS A 61 -8.08 -25.61 -15.04
CA HIS A 61 -8.30 -25.98 -13.65
C HIS A 61 -9.63 -25.37 -13.21
N SER A 62 -10.54 -26.17 -12.66
CA SER A 62 -11.75 -25.67 -12.04
C SER A 62 -11.94 -26.27 -10.67
N GLU A 63 -12.26 -25.44 -9.69
CA GLU A 63 -12.51 -25.86 -8.32
C GLU A 63 -13.82 -25.23 -7.83
N GLU A 64 -14.67 -26.05 -7.22
CA GLU A 64 -15.91 -25.62 -6.58
C GLU A 64 -15.93 -26.12 -5.13
N HIS A 65 -16.21 -25.20 -4.21
CA HIS A 65 -16.45 -25.48 -2.81
C HIS A 65 -17.82 -24.95 -2.42
N ASP A 66 -18.72 -25.80 -1.93
CA ASP A 66 -19.95 -25.42 -1.23
C ASP A 66 -19.88 -25.92 0.21
N LYS A 67 -20.10 -25.02 1.15
CA LYS A 67 -20.22 -25.35 2.57
C LYS A 67 -21.47 -24.76 3.17
N GLN A 68 -22.35 -25.64 3.64
CA GLN A 68 -23.59 -25.27 4.33
C GLN A 68 -23.59 -25.74 5.78
N VAL A 69 -23.65 -24.80 6.73
CA VAL A 69 -23.73 -25.09 8.16
C VAL A 69 -25.09 -24.69 8.71
N LYS A 70 -25.84 -25.66 9.24
CA LYS A 70 -27.10 -25.45 9.97
C LYS A 70 -26.91 -25.73 11.45
N LYS A 71 -27.19 -24.74 12.30
CA LYS A 71 -27.28 -24.89 13.76
C LYS A 71 -28.72 -24.67 14.20
N SER A 72 -29.18 -25.46 15.16
CA SER A 72 -30.51 -25.35 15.75
C SER A 72 -30.46 -25.69 17.23
N GLY A 73 -31.27 -25.02 18.05
CA GLY A 73 -31.23 -25.16 19.51
C GLY A 73 -30.42 -24.05 20.17
N LEU A 74 -29.81 -24.35 21.31
CA LEU A 74 -28.94 -23.42 22.03
C LEU A 74 -27.54 -23.43 21.41
N PHE A 75 -27.11 -22.29 20.86
CA PHE A 75 -25.76 -22.11 20.34
C PHE A 75 -25.18 -20.76 20.79
N SER A 76 -23.87 -20.71 20.96
CA SER A 76 -23.16 -19.45 21.26
C SER A 76 -23.17 -18.54 20.03
N SER A 77 -23.49 -17.26 20.23
CA SER A 77 -23.55 -16.20 19.22
C SER A 77 -22.35 -15.24 19.30
N GLY A 78 -21.26 -15.66 19.95
CA GLY A 78 -20.09 -14.83 20.24
C GLY A 78 -20.13 -14.24 21.65
N GLY A 79 -18.99 -14.27 22.36
CA GLY A 79 -18.89 -13.71 23.72
C GLY A 79 -19.73 -14.44 24.78
N ALA A 80 -20.21 -13.70 25.80
CA ALA A 80 -21.14 -14.19 26.83
C ALA A 80 -22.62 -14.25 26.38
N SER A 81 -22.88 -14.17 25.07
CA SER A 81 -24.22 -14.23 24.49
C SER A 81 -24.55 -15.64 23.98
N PHE A 82 -25.79 -16.07 24.21
CA PHE A 82 -26.31 -17.33 23.71
C PHE A 82 -27.61 -17.10 22.95
N THR A 83 -27.70 -17.72 21.78
CA THR A 83 -28.91 -17.73 20.95
C THR A 83 -29.59 -19.08 21.07
N ILE A 84 -30.88 -19.07 21.39
CA ILE A 84 -31.75 -20.23 21.25
C ILE A 84 -32.55 -20.03 19.97
N GLY A 85 -32.24 -20.77 18.91
CA GLY A 85 -32.89 -20.54 17.62
C GLY A 85 -32.43 -21.47 16.51
N ALA A 86 -32.46 -20.97 15.29
CA ALA A 86 -31.91 -21.60 14.11
C ALA A 86 -30.99 -20.64 13.37
N SER A 87 -29.86 -21.13 12.88
CA SER A 87 -28.97 -20.40 11.97
C SER A 87 -28.55 -21.27 10.80
N LYS A 88 -28.45 -20.66 9.64
CA LYS A 88 -28.00 -21.27 8.39
C LYS A 88 -26.92 -20.37 7.77
N GLN A 89 -25.75 -20.92 7.53
CA GLN A 89 -24.67 -20.28 6.80
C GLN A 89 -24.39 -21.10 5.53
N THR A 90 -24.13 -20.43 4.41
CA THR A 90 -23.78 -21.04 3.12
C THR A 90 -22.68 -20.22 2.49
N ASN A 91 -21.52 -20.83 2.28
CA ASN A 91 -20.39 -20.23 1.59
C ASN A 91 -20.14 -21.05 0.32
N THR A 92 -19.99 -20.39 -0.82
CA THR A 92 -19.59 -21.01 -2.07
C THR A 92 -18.39 -20.29 -2.65
N LEU A 93 -17.44 -21.03 -3.19
CA LEU A 93 -16.30 -20.52 -3.96
C LEU A 93 -16.24 -21.33 -5.25
N ALA A 94 -16.23 -20.67 -6.39
CA ALA A 94 -16.00 -21.31 -7.68
C ALA A 94 -14.86 -20.57 -8.37
N THR A 95 -13.83 -21.29 -8.77
CA THR A 95 -12.67 -20.78 -9.48
C THR A 95 -12.53 -21.53 -10.80
N THR A 96 -12.30 -20.82 -11.90
CA THR A 96 -11.96 -21.41 -13.19
C THR A 96 -10.74 -20.71 -13.73
N GLN A 97 -9.67 -21.46 -13.95
CA GLN A 97 -8.41 -20.99 -14.48
C GLN A 97 -8.14 -21.65 -15.82
N VAL A 98 -7.82 -20.84 -16.82
CA VAL A 98 -7.29 -21.28 -18.10
C VAL A 98 -5.85 -20.82 -18.18
N SER A 99 -4.93 -21.76 -18.41
CA SER A 99 -3.52 -21.44 -18.63
C SER A 99 -2.98 -22.11 -19.88
N HIS A 100 -1.93 -21.56 -20.46
CA HIS A 100 -1.37 -22.04 -21.72
C HIS A 100 0.05 -22.60 -21.55
N THR A 101 0.32 -23.75 -22.15
CA THR A 101 1.67 -24.35 -22.25
C THR A 101 2.17 -24.24 -23.66
N GLY A 102 3.15 -23.35 -23.88
CA GLY A 102 3.74 -23.06 -25.19
C GLY A 102 4.54 -24.20 -25.81
N SER A 103 4.71 -24.14 -27.12
CA SER A 103 5.73 -24.93 -27.81
C SER A 103 7.12 -24.31 -27.58
N THR A 104 8.16 -25.13 -27.59
CA THR A 104 9.56 -24.70 -27.53
C THR A 104 10.32 -25.30 -28.71
N VAL A 105 10.91 -24.47 -29.56
CA VAL A 105 11.80 -24.90 -30.65
C VAL A 105 13.18 -24.33 -30.40
N GLY A 106 14.15 -25.18 -30.07
CA GLY A 106 15.42 -24.73 -29.49
C GLY A 106 16.65 -25.40 -30.06
N SER A 107 17.74 -24.66 -30.24
CA SER A 107 19.07 -25.20 -30.45
C SER A 107 20.04 -24.76 -29.36
N ILE A 108 20.77 -25.70 -28.74
CA ILE A 108 21.69 -25.42 -27.64
C ILE A 108 22.97 -24.74 -28.14
N ASP A 109 23.55 -25.23 -29.24
CA ASP A 109 24.83 -24.77 -29.81
C ASP A 109 24.74 -24.38 -31.30
N GLY A 110 23.59 -24.57 -31.93
CA GLY A 110 23.36 -24.30 -33.36
C GLY A 110 22.35 -23.19 -33.61
N ALA A 111 21.80 -23.20 -34.83
CA ALA A 111 20.81 -22.25 -35.31
C ALA A 111 19.40 -22.86 -35.29
N VAL A 112 18.38 -21.99 -35.30
CA VAL A 112 16.99 -22.41 -35.57
C VAL A 112 16.51 -21.78 -36.88
N THR A 113 15.99 -22.59 -37.79
CA THR A 113 15.37 -22.12 -39.03
C THR A 113 13.93 -22.61 -39.13
N LEU A 114 12.99 -21.67 -39.23
CA LEU A 114 11.57 -21.93 -39.43
C LEU A 114 11.17 -21.38 -40.80
N THR A 115 10.58 -22.21 -41.64
CA THR A 115 10.17 -21.79 -42.99
C THR A 115 8.78 -22.32 -43.33
N ALA A 116 7.93 -21.42 -43.83
CA ALA A 116 6.60 -21.73 -44.34
C ALA A 116 6.46 -21.23 -45.78
N GLY A 117 5.88 -22.03 -46.66
CA GLY A 117 5.55 -21.58 -48.02
C GLY A 117 4.43 -20.54 -48.08
N ASN A 118 3.65 -20.41 -47.01
CA ASN A 118 2.54 -19.47 -46.85
C ASN A 118 2.60 -18.75 -45.50
N ALA A 119 1.81 -19.11 -44.49
CA ALA A 119 1.77 -18.40 -43.21
C ALA A 119 2.64 -19.08 -42.14
N LEU A 120 3.37 -18.28 -41.35
CA LEU A 120 4.10 -18.74 -40.17
C LEU A 120 3.54 -18.05 -38.92
N ALA A 121 3.02 -18.82 -37.98
CA ALA A 121 2.43 -18.32 -36.74
C ALA A 121 3.14 -18.91 -35.51
N ILE A 122 3.49 -18.07 -34.55
CA ILE A 122 4.04 -18.44 -33.24
C ILE A 122 3.18 -17.77 -32.17
N SER A 123 2.56 -18.56 -31.29
CA SER A 123 1.64 -18.07 -30.27
C SER A 123 2.01 -18.63 -28.90
N GLY A 124 2.27 -17.74 -27.92
CA GLY A 124 2.70 -18.07 -26.57
C GLY A 124 3.84 -19.11 -26.52
N SER A 125 4.77 -19.07 -27.47
CA SER A 125 5.77 -20.12 -27.70
C SER A 125 7.19 -19.55 -27.80
N ASP A 126 8.17 -20.42 -27.54
CA ASP A 126 9.58 -20.06 -27.48
C ASP A 126 10.36 -20.57 -28.69
N VAL A 127 11.21 -19.72 -29.26
CA VAL A 127 12.22 -20.07 -30.25
C VAL A 127 13.59 -19.63 -29.75
N LEU A 128 14.48 -20.59 -29.52
CA LEU A 128 15.74 -20.38 -28.80
C LEU A 128 16.91 -20.83 -29.66
N SER A 129 17.95 -20.03 -29.83
CA SER A 129 19.15 -20.46 -30.55
C SER A 129 20.42 -19.82 -29.97
N LYS A 130 21.57 -20.40 -30.32
CA LYS A 130 22.87 -19.83 -29.93
C LYS A 130 23.53 -19.06 -31.05
N THR A 131 23.50 -19.59 -32.27
CA THR A 131 24.23 -18.99 -33.40
C THR A 131 23.37 -18.08 -34.27
N GLY A 132 22.05 -18.32 -34.31
CA GLY A 132 21.12 -17.49 -35.04
C GLY A 132 19.74 -18.12 -35.24
N THR A 133 18.76 -17.27 -35.47
CA THR A 133 17.36 -17.66 -35.74
C THR A 133 16.90 -17.04 -37.07
N ALA A 134 16.36 -17.86 -37.96
CA ALA A 134 15.74 -17.43 -39.21
C ALA A 134 14.27 -17.88 -39.27
N ILE A 135 13.35 -16.95 -39.49
CA ILE A 135 11.91 -17.20 -39.58
C ILE A 135 11.41 -16.60 -40.89
N VAL A 136 10.87 -17.44 -41.78
CA VAL A 136 10.49 -17.02 -43.13
C VAL A 136 9.11 -17.55 -43.50
N GLY A 137 8.22 -16.64 -43.89
CA GLY A 137 6.89 -16.95 -44.44
C GLY A 137 6.52 -15.95 -45.52
N LYS A 138 5.37 -16.11 -46.17
CA LYS A 138 4.72 -15.00 -46.89
C LYS A 138 4.17 -13.99 -45.90
N ASP A 139 3.48 -14.50 -44.88
CA ASP A 139 2.97 -13.76 -43.72
C ASP A 139 3.57 -14.35 -42.45
N VAL A 140 3.95 -13.50 -41.49
CA VAL A 140 4.54 -13.93 -40.22
C VAL A 140 3.83 -13.25 -39.05
N THR A 141 3.36 -14.05 -38.08
CA THR A 141 2.75 -13.55 -36.85
C THR A 141 3.41 -14.19 -35.63
N ILE A 142 3.87 -13.36 -34.70
CA ILE A 142 4.42 -13.75 -33.41
C ILE A 142 3.57 -13.07 -32.34
N ALA A 143 2.75 -13.84 -31.64
CA ALA A 143 1.72 -13.30 -30.77
C ALA A 143 1.78 -13.90 -29.37
N ALA A 144 1.30 -13.13 -28.40
CA ALA A 144 0.97 -13.63 -27.09
C ALA A 144 -0.32 -14.46 -27.10
N VAL A 145 -0.58 -15.15 -26.00
CA VAL A 145 -1.89 -15.72 -25.64
C VAL A 145 -2.31 -15.20 -24.28
N GLU A 146 -3.59 -15.33 -23.93
CA GLU A 146 -4.15 -14.82 -22.68
C GLU A 146 -4.52 -15.98 -21.75
N ASP A 147 -3.96 -15.97 -20.55
CA ASP A 147 -4.41 -16.79 -19.43
C ASP A 147 -5.55 -16.07 -18.70
N THR A 148 -6.51 -16.82 -18.17
CA THR A 148 -7.68 -16.25 -17.49
C THR A 148 -7.92 -16.87 -16.13
N VAL A 149 -8.36 -16.06 -15.16
CA VAL A 149 -8.82 -16.52 -13.85
C VAL A 149 -10.17 -15.89 -13.54
N ASP A 150 -11.21 -16.72 -13.49
CA ASP A 150 -12.54 -16.36 -13.03
C ASP A 150 -12.74 -16.85 -11.60
N THR A 151 -13.13 -15.96 -10.68
CA THR A 151 -13.46 -16.33 -9.30
C THR A 151 -14.82 -15.78 -8.91
N VAL A 152 -15.69 -16.65 -8.39
CA VAL A 152 -16.99 -16.28 -7.85
C VAL A 152 -17.10 -16.77 -6.41
N GLU A 153 -17.13 -15.82 -5.47
CA GLU A 153 -17.33 -16.10 -4.06
C GLU A 153 -18.73 -15.64 -3.63
N THR A 154 -19.48 -16.47 -2.91
CA THR A 154 -20.76 -16.08 -2.31
C THR A 154 -20.82 -16.52 -0.86
N SER A 155 -21.18 -15.60 0.04
CA SER A 155 -21.43 -15.90 1.45
C SER A 155 -22.85 -15.48 1.82
N LYS A 156 -23.62 -16.38 2.42
CA LYS A 156 -25.01 -16.15 2.85
C LYS A 156 -25.20 -16.62 4.28
N GLN A 157 -25.82 -15.78 5.10
CA GLN A 157 -26.14 -16.09 6.49
C GLN A 157 -27.58 -15.72 6.80
N HIS A 158 -28.29 -16.63 7.47
CA HIS A 158 -29.61 -16.41 8.03
C HIS A 158 -29.62 -16.86 9.48
N SER A 159 -30.21 -16.05 10.36
CA SER A 159 -30.42 -16.43 11.76
C SER A 159 -31.78 -15.98 12.23
N ALA A 160 -32.42 -16.79 13.06
CA ALA A 160 -33.65 -16.45 13.77
C ALA A 160 -33.62 -17.10 15.14
N GLY A 161 -33.89 -16.34 16.20
CA GLY A 161 -33.83 -16.90 17.56
C GLY A 161 -34.01 -15.89 18.68
N ILE A 162 -34.00 -16.43 19.89
CA ILE A 162 -33.97 -15.68 21.15
C ILE A 162 -32.51 -15.48 21.53
N ASN A 163 -32.02 -14.24 21.44
CA ASN A 163 -30.70 -13.83 21.87
C ASN A 163 -30.76 -13.41 23.34
N VAL A 164 -29.94 -14.03 24.17
CA VAL A 164 -29.76 -13.64 25.58
C VAL A 164 -28.30 -13.24 25.76
N GLY A 165 -28.06 -11.97 26.06
CA GLY A 165 -26.73 -11.41 26.19
C GLY A 165 -26.58 -10.53 27.42
N LEU A 166 -25.42 -10.64 28.07
CA LEU A 166 -24.95 -9.65 29.04
C LEU A 166 -24.35 -8.47 28.27
N THR A 167 -25.04 -7.33 28.25
CA THR A 167 -24.51 -6.04 27.80
C THR A 167 -23.90 -5.30 28.99
N GLY A 168 -22.62 -5.54 29.19
CA GLY A 168 -21.72 -4.78 30.05
C GLY A 168 -20.35 -4.77 29.37
N ALA A 169 -19.60 -3.70 29.52
CA ALA A 169 -18.38 -3.41 28.75
C ALA A 169 -17.23 -4.40 29.02
N VAL A 170 -17.36 -5.66 28.61
CA VAL A 170 -16.25 -6.63 28.56
C VAL A 170 -16.53 -7.77 27.58
N VAL A 171 -17.05 -7.54 26.38
CA VAL A 171 -17.28 -8.66 25.43
C VAL A 171 -17.15 -8.24 23.96
N GLN A 172 -15.93 -7.94 23.51
CA GLN A 172 -15.57 -7.97 22.06
C GLN A 172 -14.20 -8.63 21.79
N ALA A 173 -13.63 -9.38 22.74
CA ALA A 173 -12.34 -10.05 22.55
C ALA A 173 -12.44 -11.58 22.30
N ALA A 174 -13.64 -12.16 22.26
CA ALA A 174 -13.82 -13.62 22.31
C ALA A 174 -13.99 -14.33 20.95
N GLU A 175 -14.19 -13.63 19.83
CA GLU A 175 -14.38 -14.29 18.52
C GLU A 175 -13.08 -14.47 17.70
N ALA A 176 -11.99 -13.78 18.05
CA ALA A 176 -10.68 -13.99 17.43
C ALA A 176 -10.01 -15.33 17.82
N ALA A 177 -10.47 -15.98 18.90
CA ALA A 177 -9.86 -17.18 19.45
C ALA A 177 -10.51 -18.50 18.98
N TYR A 178 -11.79 -18.51 18.59
CA TYR A 178 -12.54 -19.77 18.37
C TYR A 178 -12.30 -20.42 16.99
N GLY A 179 -11.77 -19.67 16.00
CA GLY A 179 -11.47 -20.18 14.66
C GLY A 179 -10.10 -20.87 14.51
N MET A 180 -9.17 -20.70 15.46
CA MET A 180 -7.75 -21.08 15.29
C MET A 180 -7.34 -22.43 15.90
N THR A 181 -8.27 -23.25 16.38
CA THR A 181 -7.94 -24.52 17.06
C THR A 181 -8.10 -25.78 16.22
N ARG A 182 -8.49 -25.69 14.93
CA ARG A 182 -8.71 -26.88 14.06
C ARG A 182 -7.83 -26.99 12.81
N HIS A 183 -6.91 -26.05 12.55
CA HIS A 183 -5.98 -26.13 11.39
C HIS A 183 -4.52 -26.41 11.75
N GLY A 184 -4.19 -26.63 13.03
CA GLY A 184 -2.81 -26.88 13.47
C GLY A 184 -2.25 -28.29 13.21
N SER A 185 -3.08 -29.25 12.77
CA SER A 185 -2.66 -30.67 12.67
C SER A 185 -2.34 -31.16 11.25
N GLN A 186 -2.41 -30.31 10.21
CA GLN A 186 -2.24 -30.74 8.81
C GLN A 186 -1.15 -29.98 8.03
N VAL A 187 -0.34 -29.14 8.69
CA VAL A 187 0.75 -28.41 8.03
C VAL A 187 2.09 -28.95 8.53
N SER A 188 2.91 -29.45 7.60
CA SER A 188 4.18 -30.14 7.85
C SER A 188 5.42 -29.22 7.88
N ASP A 189 5.25 -27.90 7.96
CA ASP A 189 6.34 -26.92 8.04
C ASP A 189 6.36 -26.19 9.40
N ASP A 190 7.46 -26.36 10.14
CA ASP A 190 7.65 -25.82 11.50
C ASP A 190 7.78 -24.29 11.54
N ARG A 191 8.15 -23.64 10.43
CA ARG A 191 8.18 -22.16 10.34
C ARG A 191 6.79 -21.59 10.08
N LEU A 192 5.96 -22.28 9.30
CA LEU A 192 4.55 -21.89 9.12
C LEU A 192 3.76 -22.11 10.41
N LYS A 193 4.03 -23.19 11.15
CA LYS A 193 3.51 -23.39 12.52
C LYS A 193 3.93 -22.26 13.47
N ALA A 194 5.16 -21.78 13.40
CA ALA A 194 5.62 -20.67 14.23
C ALA A 194 4.93 -19.34 13.86
N LEU A 195 4.72 -19.07 12.57
CA LEU A 195 4.04 -17.87 12.10
C LEU A 195 2.54 -17.86 12.48
N TYR A 196 1.86 -19.01 12.37
CA TYR A 196 0.49 -19.18 12.86
C TYR A 196 0.41 -19.18 14.40
N ALA A 197 1.40 -19.71 15.10
CA ALA A 197 1.48 -19.67 16.57
C ALA A 197 1.72 -18.24 17.10
N VAL A 198 2.47 -17.40 16.38
CA VAL A 198 2.67 -15.99 16.73
C VAL A 198 1.40 -15.17 16.46
N LYS A 199 0.73 -15.36 15.32
CA LYS A 199 -0.60 -14.75 15.06
C LYS A 199 -1.65 -15.20 16.09
N ALA A 200 -1.58 -16.46 16.55
CA ALA A 200 -2.42 -16.98 17.62
C ALA A 200 -2.03 -16.48 19.02
N ALA A 201 -0.74 -16.26 19.30
CA ALA A 201 -0.26 -15.75 20.58
C ALA A 201 -0.58 -14.26 20.78
N TYR A 202 -0.55 -13.45 19.72
CA TYR A 202 -1.04 -12.06 19.76
C TYR A 202 -2.54 -12.01 20.03
N ALA A 203 -3.34 -12.86 19.37
CA ALA A 203 -4.78 -12.96 19.65
C ALA A 203 -5.09 -13.54 21.06
N ALA A 204 -4.22 -14.39 21.62
CA ALA A 204 -4.43 -15.01 22.93
C ALA A 204 -3.99 -14.13 24.11
N LYS A 205 -2.95 -13.30 23.98
CA LYS A 205 -2.42 -12.50 25.09
C LYS A 205 -3.28 -11.27 25.40
N ASP A 206 -3.78 -10.60 24.38
CA ASP A 206 -4.76 -9.51 24.52
C ASP A 206 -6.07 -9.99 25.18
N SER A 207 -6.40 -11.27 25.01
CA SER A 207 -7.58 -11.90 25.63
C SER A 207 -7.39 -12.29 27.10
N VAL A 208 -6.15 -12.54 27.56
CA VAL A 208 -5.84 -13.00 28.93
C VAL A 208 -5.60 -11.82 29.89
N ASP A 209 -4.95 -10.75 29.42
CA ASP A 209 -4.72 -9.56 30.26
C ASP A 209 -5.99 -8.70 30.40
N ALA A 210 -6.85 -8.66 29.38
CA ALA A 210 -8.21 -8.13 29.50
C ALA A 210 -9.07 -8.95 30.49
N TYR A 211 -8.84 -10.27 30.57
CA TYR A 211 -9.52 -11.15 31.52
C TYR A 211 -9.00 -10.96 32.96
N GLN A 212 -7.69 -10.79 33.15
CA GLN A 212 -7.09 -10.52 34.47
C GLN A 212 -7.35 -9.10 34.98
N ALA A 213 -7.39 -8.10 34.10
CA ALA A 213 -7.81 -6.74 34.45
C ALA A 213 -9.29 -6.67 34.84
N ALA A 214 -10.16 -7.47 34.20
CA ALA A 214 -11.56 -7.63 34.58
C ALA A 214 -11.73 -8.43 35.89
N ALA A 215 -10.86 -9.39 36.18
CA ALA A 215 -10.86 -10.15 37.43
C ALA A 215 -10.28 -9.35 38.62
N ALA A 216 -9.40 -8.37 38.37
CA ALA A 216 -8.80 -7.50 39.38
C ALA A 216 -9.72 -6.34 39.83
N GLN A 217 -10.77 -6.00 39.07
CA GLN A 217 -11.84 -5.08 39.49
C GLN A 217 -12.91 -5.75 40.35
N GLY A 218 -12.48 -6.59 41.29
CA GLY A 218 -13.34 -7.08 42.37
C GLY A 218 -13.66 -5.96 43.36
N GLY A 219 -14.60 -5.06 43.01
CA GLY A 219 -15.13 -4.11 43.99
C GLY A 219 -15.65 -2.78 43.46
N SER A 220 -16.74 -2.78 42.68
CA SER A 220 -17.91 -1.88 42.81
C SER A 220 -18.76 -1.98 41.54
N MET A 221 -19.96 -2.52 41.69
CA MET A 221 -20.87 -2.88 40.61
C MET A 221 -21.61 -1.65 40.07
N GLY A 222 -21.19 -1.15 38.90
CA GLY A 222 -21.81 -0.04 38.19
C GLY A 222 -22.31 -0.46 36.79
N GLY A 223 -23.49 -1.10 36.73
CA GLY A 223 -24.33 -1.12 35.52
C GLY A 223 -24.20 -2.30 34.56
N VAL A 224 -24.43 -3.54 35.02
CA VAL A 224 -24.66 -4.68 34.11
C VAL A 224 -26.06 -4.55 33.51
N SER A 225 -26.20 -4.60 32.18
CA SER A 225 -27.50 -4.73 31.52
C SER A 225 -27.64 -6.10 30.85
N VAL A 226 -28.80 -6.72 30.98
CA VAL A 226 -29.15 -8.01 30.35
C VAL A 226 -30.14 -7.70 29.24
N ARG A 227 -29.83 -8.11 27.99
CA ARG A 227 -30.74 -8.01 26.85
C ARG A 227 -31.26 -9.40 26.49
N ILE A 228 -32.57 -9.51 26.41
CA ILE A 228 -33.28 -10.70 25.92
C ILE A 228 -34.10 -10.24 24.71
N GLY A 229 -33.70 -10.62 23.51
CA GLY A 229 -34.38 -10.21 22.28
C GLY A 229 -34.74 -11.39 21.38
N ILE A 230 -35.87 -11.31 20.70
CA ILE A 230 -36.27 -12.25 19.66
C ILE A 230 -36.10 -11.53 18.33
N GLY A 231 -35.28 -12.07 17.45
CA GLY A 231 -34.96 -11.42 16.19
C GLY A 231 -34.69 -12.40 15.06
N ALA A 232 -34.72 -11.85 13.84
CA ALA A 232 -34.30 -12.53 12.63
C ALA A 232 -33.41 -11.61 11.79
N SER A 233 -32.39 -12.19 11.16
CA SER A 233 -31.47 -11.47 10.30
C SER A 233 -31.06 -12.32 9.09
N SER A 234 -30.67 -11.61 8.04
CA SER A 234 -30.19 -12.14 6.77
C SER A 234 -29.05 -11.28 6.27
N ALA A 235 -27.99 -11.90 5.79
CA ALA A 235 -26.87 -11.25 5.13
C ALA A 235 -26.44 -12.08 3.93
N SER A 236 -26.10 -11.42 2.83
CA SER A 236 -25.54 -12.04 1.64
C SER A 236 -24.48 -11.14 1.01
N SER A 237 -23.31 -11.67 0.70
CA SER A 237 -22.31 -11.06 -0.15
C SER A 237 -22.02 -11.96 -1.34
N LYS A 238 -21.74 -11.36 -2.49
CA LYS A 238 -21.26 -12.03 -3.69
C LYS A 238 -20.15 -11.18 -4.31
N SER A 239 -19.00 -11.79 -4.58
CA SER A 239 -17.90 -11.22 -5.34
C SER A 239 -17.71 -12.04 -6.61
N ALA A 240 -17.44 -11.37 -7.72
CA ALA A 240 -17.05 -11.97 -8.99
C ALA A 240 -15.88 -11.18 -9.56
N THR A 241 -14.79 -11.87 -9.87
CA THR A 241 -13.61 -11.30 -10.52
C THR A 241 -13.30 -12.07 -11.79
N HIS A 242 -12.80 -11.36 -12.79
CA HIS A 242 -12.27 -11.88 -14.03
C HIS A 242 -10.92 -11.18 -14.25
N GLU A 243 -9.86 -11.97 -14.36
CA GLU A 243 -8.50 -11.49 -14.56
C GLU A 243 -7.91 -12.14 -15.81
N GLU A 244 -7.33 -11.33 -16.69
CA GLU A 244 -6.59 -11.72 -17.90
C GLU A 244 -5.09 -11.44 -17.67
N SER A 245 -4.22 -12.33 -18.15
CA SER A 245 -2.77 -12.15 -18.10
C SER A 245 -2.11 -12.63 -19.38
N THR A 246 -1.18 -11.83 -19.90
CA THR A 246 -0.50 -12.09 -21.17
C THR A 246 0.66 -13.08 -21.01
N VAL A 247 0.67 -14.12 -21.85
CA VAL A 247 1.79 -15.05 -22.05
C VAL A 247 2.37 -14.82 -23.45
N GLY A 248 3.41 -13.98 -23.50
CA GLY A 248 4.08 -13.59 -24.76
C GLY A 248 4.89 -14.70 -25.42
N SER A 249 4.99 -14.67 -26.75
CA SER A 249 5.99 -15.49 -27.46
C SER A 249 7.38 -14.90 -27.27
N ARG A 250 8.41 -15.75 -27.25
CA ARG A 250 9.80 -15.32 -27.12
C ARG A 250 10.67 -15.88 -28.24
N ILE A 251 11.32 -15.01 -28.98
CA ILE A 251 12.36 -15.38 -29.94
C ILE A 251 13.68 -14.88 -29.37
N GLN A 252 14.60 -15.78 -29.01
CA GLN A 252 15.87 -15.39 -28.41
C GLN A 252 17.04 -16.10 -29.09
N SER A 253 18.07 -15.33 -29.40
CA SER A 253 19.32 -15.82 -29.98
C SER A 253 20.53 -15.13 -29.36
N GLU A 254 21.62 -15.86 -29.10
CA GLU A 254 22.92 -15.23 -28.79
C GLU A 254 23.61 -14.66 -30.05
N GLY A 255 23.21 -15.12 -31.24
CA GLY A 255 23.60 -14.56 -32.55
C GLY A 255 22.46 -13.77 -33.20
N ASN A 256 22.41 -13.75 -34.54
CA ASN A 256 21.46 -12.91 -35.28
C ASN A 256 20.05 -13.49 -35.34
N VAL A 257 19.02 -12.64 -35.26
CA VAL A 257 17.63 -12.98 -35.55
C VAL A 257 17.21 -12.33 -36.85
N THR A 258 16.63 -13.09 -37.77
CA THR A 258 16.06 -12.59 -39.03
C THR A 258 14.65 -13.11 -39.21
N ILE A 259 13.69 -12.21 -39.40
CA ILE A 259 12.28 -12.54 -39.58
C ILE A 259 11.81 -11.84 -40.86
N ALA A 260 11.33 -12.62 -41.82
CA ALA A 260 10.96 -12.13 -43.14
C ALA A 260 9.55 -12.60 -43.54
N ALA A 261 8.62 -11.65 -43.67
CA ALA A 261 7.34 -11.81 -44.34
C ALA A 261 7.51 -11.39 -45.81
N THR A 262 7.69 -12.39 -46.68
CA THR A 262 8.14 -12.22 -48.07
C THR A 262 7.04 -11.80 -49.03
N GLY A 263 5.77 -11.90 -48.63
CA GLY A 263 4.63 -11.59 -49.50
C GLY A 263 3.51 -10.80 -48.83
N GLY A 264 3.59 -10.56 -47.53
CA GLY A 264 2.58 -9.87 -46.74
C GLY A 264 3.17 -9.26 -45.47
N ASP A 265 2.45 -9.40 -44.36
CA ASP A 265 2.69 -8.63 -43.14
C ASP A 265 3.55 -9.39 -42.13
N LEU A 266 4.28 -8.62 -41.30
CA LEU A 266 4.96 -9.12 -40.11
C LEU A 266 4.32 -8.50 -38.88
N ASN A 267 3.69 -9.33 -38.04
CA ASN A 267 3.02 -8.91 -36.81
C ASN A 267 3.73 -9.46 -35.58
N VAL A 268 4.07 -8.61 -34.62
CA VAL A 268 4.58 -8.96 -33.29
C VAL A 268 3.62 -8.37 -32.26
N ILE A 269 3.00 -9.21 -31.43
CA ILE A 269 1.90 -8.82 -30.53
C ILE A 269 2.21 -9.34 -29.12
N GLY A 270 2.33 -8.43 -28.14
CA GLY A 270 2.70 -8.75 -26.75
C GLY A 270 3.90 -9.69 -26.59
N SER A 271 4.87 -9.62 -27.50
CA SER A 271 5.92 -10.65 -27.64
C SER A 271 7.33 -10.06 -27.59
N LYS A 272 8.33 -10.89 -27.27
CA LYS A 272 9.72 -10.49 -27.08
C LYS A 272 10.65 -11.11 -28.12
N ILE A 273 11.53 -10.30 -28.70
CA ILE A 273 12.51 -10.72 -29.69
C ILE A 273 13.89 -10.19 -29.28
N ASP A 274 14.86 -11.07 -29.05
CA ASP A 274 16.20 -10.72 -28.58
C ASP A 274 17.27 -11.36 -29.48
N GLY A 275 18.26 -10.58 -29.92
CA GLY A 275 19.38 -11.05 -30.73
C GLY A 275 20.63 -10.18 -30.62
N GLU A 276 21.76 -10.66 -31.18
CA GLU A 276 22.94 -9.82 -31.40
C GLU A 276 22.61 -8.71 -32.40
N ASN A 277 22.19 -9.11 -33.61
CA ASN A 277 21.51 -8.26 -34.57
C ASN A 277 20.09 -8.78 -34.78
N VAL A 278 19.13 -7.89 -34.99
CA VAL A 278 17.75 -8.26 -35.30
C VAL A 278 17.33 -7.58 -36.59
N ALA A 279 16.86 -8.37 -37.56
CA ALA A 279 16.32 -7.87 -38.82
C ALA A 279 14.86 -8.31 -38.99
N LEU A 280 13.96 -7.35 -39.02
CA LEU A 280 12.53 -7.55 -39.30
C LEU A 280 12.23 -6.97 -40.69
N SER A 281 11.70 -7.81 -41.58
CA SER A 281 11.36 -7.41 -42.95
C SER A 281 9.96 -7.87 -43.32
N ALA A 282 9.14 -6.94 -43.78
CA ALA A 282 7.81 -7.20 -44.31
C ALA A 282 7.69 -6.66 -45.75
N ALA A 283 7.12 -7.46 -46.64
CA ALA A 283 6.81 -7.03 -47.99
C ALA A 283 5.70 -5.97 -48.02
N HIS A 284 4.78 -6.02 -47.04
CA HIS A 284 3.75 -5.03 -46.80
C HIS A 284 4.01 -4.34 -45.46
N ASP A 285 3.19 -4.60 -44.43
CA ASP A 285 3.20 -3.86 -43.17
C ASP A 285 4.04 -4.56 -42.10
N LEU A 286 4.75 -3.76 -41.29
CA LEU A 286 5.45 -4.21 -40.08
C LEU A 286 4.76 -3.66 -38.84
N ASN A 287 4.15 -4.54 -38.04
CA ASN A 287 3.35 -4.16 -36.89
C ASN A 287 3.95 -4.73 -35.60
N LEU A 288 4.39 -3.85 -34.70
CA LEU A 288 4.75 -4.16 -33.32
C LEU A 288 3.65 -3.60 -32.41
N LEU A 289 2.86 -4.47 -31.81
CA LEU A 289 1.64 -4.15 -31.09
C LEU A 289 1.71 -4.68 -29.65
N SER A 290 1.12 -3.99 -28.68
CA SER A 290 0.86 -4.57 -27.36
C SER A 290 -0.25 -5.62 -27.42
N GLN A 291 -0.32 -6.45 -26.38
CA GLN A 291 -1.50 -7.26 -26.07
C GLN A 291 -2.33 -6.54 -25.01
N GLN A 292 -3.64 -6.41 -25.22
CA GLN A 292 -4.55 -5.78 -24.27
C GLN A 292 -5.11 -6.81 -23.29
N GLU A 293 -5.14 -6.49 -21.99
CA GLU A 293 -5.75 -7.30 -20.93
C GLU A 293 -6.94 -6.55 -20.32
N ASN A 294 -8.04 -7.24 -20.04
CA ASN A 294 -9.25 -6.67 -19.47
C ASN A 294 -9.63 -7.38 -18.17
N ASN A 295 -9.50 -6.65 -17.06
CA ASN A 295 -9.85 -7.18 -15.74
C ASN A 295 -11.16 -6.57 -15.27
N THR A 296 -12.03 -7.37 -14.64
CA THR A 296 -13.27 -6.88 -14.05
C THR A 296 -13.45 -7.39 -12.64
N GLN A 297 -14.01 -6.54 -11.80
CA GLN A 297 -14.40 -6.87 -10.44
C GLN A 297 -15.81 -6.38 -10.19
N LYS A 298 -16.65 -7.24 -9.60
CA LYS A 298 -17.99 -6.88 -9.17
C LYS A 298 -18.28 -7.48 -7.81
N SER A 299 -18.73 -6.65 -6.88
CA SER A 299 -19.15 -7.07 -5.56
C SER A 299 -20.54 -6.53 -5.25
N ASP A 300 -21.39 -7.36 -4.68
CA ASP A 300 -22.74 -7.03 -4.23
C ASP A 300 -22.92 -7.55 -2.80
N ASN A 301 -23.34 -6.69 -1.87
CA ASN A 301 -23.65 -7.08 -0.50
C ASN A 301 -25.04 -6.57 -0.09
N LYS A 302 -25.75 -7.36 0.70
CA LYS A 302 -27.08 -7.04 1.23
C LYS A 302 -27.19 -7.60 2.65
N ASN A 303 -27.77 -6.82 3.54
CA ASN A 303 -28.11 -7.28 4.89
C ASN A 303 -29.45 -6.71 5.32
N ALA A 304 -30.20 -7.47 6.10
CA ALA A 304 -31.46 -7.02 6.69
C ALA A 304 -31.72 -7.81 7.96
N GLY A 305 -32.23 -7.16 8.99
CA GLY A 305 -32.63 -7.84 10.22
C GLY A 305 -33.50 -6.97 11.10
N GLY A 306 -34.13 -7.61 12.06
CA GLY A 306 -34.93 -6.94 13.08
C GLY A 306 -35.01 -7.78 14.34
N GLU A 307 -35.08 -7.11 15.47
CA GLU A 307 -35.09 -7.72 16.79
C GLU A 307 -35.99 -6.92 17.73
N ILE A 308 -36.83 -7.62 18.49
CA ILE A 308 -37.66 -7.04 19.55
C ILE A 308 -37.22 -7.69 20.85
N GLY A 309 -36.86 -6.89 21.84
CA GLY A 309 -36.34 -7.42 23.09
C GLY A 309 -36.64 -6.56 24.30
N VAL A 310 -36.26 -7.07 25.45
CA VAL A 310 -36.32 -6.39 26.73
C VAL A 310 -34.89 -6.26 27.25
N SER A 311 -34.51 -5.05 27.66
CA SER A 311 -33.26 -4.80 28.36
C SER A 311 -33.53 -4.49 29.83
N VAL A 312 -32.68 -5.01 30.73
CA VAL A 312 -32.77 -4.80 32.18
C VAL A 312 -31.39 -4.39 32.70
N GLY A 313 -31.25 -3.17 33.23
CA GLY A 313 -29.96 -2.62 33.67
C GLY A 313 -29.92 -1.08 33.61
N THR A 314 -28.78 -0.50 33.22
CA THR A 314 -28.59 0.97 33.05
C THR A 314 -29.61 1.63 32.11
N THR A 315 -30.12 0.87 31.13
CA THR A 315 -31.28 1.23 30.32
C THR A 315 -32.29 0.08 30.39
N THR A 316 -33.36 0.27 31.18
CA THR A 316 -34.44 -0.74 31.35
C THR A 316 -35.63 -0.37 30.46
N GLY A 317 -36.02 -1.26 29.54
CA GLY A 317 -37.14 -1.01 28.61
C GLY A 317 -37.33 -2.10 27.56
N VAL A 318 -38.42 -2.01 26.80
CA VAL A 318 -38.66 -2.83 25.59
C VAL A 318 -38.04 -2.11 24.40
N TYR A 319 -37.22 -2.77 23.59
CA TYR A 319 -36.68 -2.20 22.37
C TYR A 319 -37.15 -2.96 21.14
N ALA A 320 -37.27 -2.25 20.02
CA ALA A 320 -37.47 -2.80 18.69
C ALA A 320 -36.44 -2.18 17.76
N THR A 321 -35.61 -2.99 17.13
CA THR A 321 -34.64 -2.55 16.12
C THR A 321 -34.96 -3.19 14.77
N ALA A 322 -34.73 -2.43 13.70
CA ALA A 322 -34.78 -2.90 12.33
C ALA A 322 -33.63 -2.24 11.57
N TYR A 323 -32.94 -3.01 10.73
CA TYR A 323 -31.88 -2.50 9.87
C TYR A 323 -31.94 -3.17 8.50
N ALA A 324 -31.52 -2.42 7.48
CA ALA A 324 -31.35 -2.90 6.12
C ALA A 324 -30.19 -2.15 5.47
N GLY A 325 -29.35 -2.86 4.74
CA GLY A 325 -28.26 -2.29 3.99
C GLY A 325 -28.05 -3.01 2.67
N LYS A 326 -27.49 -2.26 1.72
CA LYS A 326 -27.06 -2.77 0.42
C LYS A 326 -25.81 -2.03 -0.01
N GLY A 327 -24.93 -2.74 -0.70
CA GLY A 327 -23.82 -2.14 -1.40
C GLY A 327 -23.55 -2.83 -2.72
N ALA A 328 -22.89 -2.09 -3.58
CA ALA A 328 -22.35 -2.59 -4.83
C ALA A 328 -21.02 -1.90 -5.12
N ALA A 329 -20.06 -2.66 -5.60
CA ALA A 329 -18.80 -2.17 -6.14
C ALA A 329 -18.57 -2.76 -7.53
N LYS A 330 -18.02 -1.96 -8.43
CA LYS A 330 -17.61 -2.39 -9.76
C LYS A 330 -16.26 -1.75 -10.09
N GLY A 331 -15.28 -2.58 -10.43
CA GLY A 331 -14.00 -2.19 -11.02
C GLY A 331 -13.89 -2.74 -12.44
N ASN A 332 -13.35 -1.98 -13.37
CA ASN A 332 -12.81 -2.52 -14.62
C ASN A 332 -11.45 -1.87 -14.86
N SER A 333 -10.49 -2.64 -15.33
CA SER A 333 -9.22 -2.10 -15.82
C SER A 333 -8.87 -2.69 -17.18
N THR A 334 -8.20 -1.88 -17.97
CA THR A 334 -7.60 -2.29 -19.24
C THR A 334 -6.11 -2.01 -19.14
N LEU A 335 -5.31 -3.06 -19.26
CA LEU A 335 -3.84 -3.00 -19.23
C LEU A 335 -3.30 -3.38 -20.61
N HIS A 336 -2.05 -3.03 -20.88
CA HIS A 336 -1.36 -3.44 -22.08
C HIS A 336 -0.04 -4.10 -21.71
N THR A 337 0.30 -5.20 -22.39
CA THR A 337 1.61 -5.85 -22.34
C THR A 337 2.34 -5.58 -23.64
N GLU A 338 3.46 -4.87 -23.55
CA GLU A 338 4.17 -4.32 -24.70
C GLU A 338 4.94 -5.39 -25.49
N SER A 339 5.01 -5.21 -26.82
CA SER A 339 5.99 -5.94 -27.63
C SER A 339 7.37 -5.30 -27.50
N VAL A 340 8.41 -6.12 -27.31
CA VAL A 340 9.79 -5.61 -27.16
C VAL A 340 10.72 -6.33 -28.11
N VAL A 341 11.39 -5.56 -28.97
CA VAL A 341 12.40 -6.06 -29.90
C VAL A 341 13.75 -5.46 -29.51
N THR A 342 14.71 -6.29 -29.15
CA THR A 342 16.04 -5.89 -28.70
C THR A 342 17.12 -6.50 -29.58
N ALA A 343 17.91 -5.63 -30.23
CA ALA A 343 19.20 -5.98 -30.80
C ALA A 343 20.31 -5.44 -29.88
N LYS A 344 21.32 -6.25 -29.60
CA LYS A 344 22.50 -5.77 -28.86
C LYS A 344 23.34 -4.80 -29.67
N ASP A 345 23.45 -5.06 -30.98
CA ASP A 345 24.18 -4.22 -31.92
C ASP A 345 23.22 -3.53 -32.91
N THR A 346 22.91 -4.15 -34.05
CA THR A 346 22.08 -3.51 -35.09
C THR A 346 20.64 -4.04 -35.12
N LEU A 347 19.68 -3.13 -35.01
CA LEU A 347 18.26 -3.38 -35.30
C LEU A 347 17.91 -2.85 -36.70
N SER A 348 17.43 -3.72 -37.57
CA SER A 348 16.96 -3.36 -38.93
C SER A 348 15.46 -3.59 -39.05
N LEU A 349 14.72 -2.54 -39.41
CA LEU A 349 13.27 -2.57 -39.65
C LEU A 349 13.00 -2.21 -41.12
N VAL A 350 12.32 -3.09 -41.86
CA VAL A 350 12.01 -2.87 -43.27
C VAL A 350 10.54 -3.20 -43.54
N SER A 351 9.78 -2.24 -44.05
CA SER A 351 8.40 -2.45 -44.53
C SER A 351 8.25 -1.91 -45.95
N GLY A 352 7.56 -2.66 -46.82
CA GLY A 352 7.21 -2.18 -48.15
C GLY A 352 6.12 -1.10 -48.12
N ASN A 353 5.23 -1.19 -47.12
CA ASN A 353 4.18 -0.22 -46.83
C ASN A 353 4.46 0.42 -45.46
N ASP A 354 3.53 0.32 -44.50
CA ASP A 354 3.56 1.06 -43.26
C ASP A 354 4.29 0.29 -42.14
N THR A 355 4.84 1.01 -41.17
CA THR A 355 5.36 0.45 -39.92
C THR A 355 4.58 1.03 -38.76
N THR A 356 4.01 0.19 -37.90
CA THR A 356 3.28 0.58 -36.69
C THR A 356 4.00 0.05 -35.45
N ILE A 357 4.30 0.94 -34.51
CA ILE A 357 4.85 0.64 -33.18
C ILE A 357 3.86 1.20 -32.16
N LYS A 358 2.93 0.35 -31.68
CA LYS A 358 1.84 0.76 -30.81
C LYS A 358 1.83 -0.10 -29.53
N GLY A 359 2.14 0.51 -28.38
CA GLY A 359 2.42 -0.26 -27.17
C GLY A 359 3.62 -1.20 -27.38
N ALA A 360 4.71 -0.68 -27.96
CA ALA A 360 5.87 -1.48 -28.30
C ALA A 360 7.18 -0.69 -28.29
N GLN A 361 8.29 -1.40 -28.06
CA GLN A 361 9.64 -0.83 -27.98
C GLN A 361 10.58 -1.56 -28.95
N ALA A 362 11.29 -0.79 -29.76
CA ALA A 362 12.25 -1.27 -30.76
C ALA A 362 13.65 -0.72 -30.43
N ILE A 363 14.51 -1.56 -29.86
CA ILE A 363 15.75 -1.17 -29.19
C ILE A 363 16.96 -1.77 -29.90
N GLY A 364 17.97 -0.96 -30.21
CA GLY A 364 19.25 -1.38 -30.79
C GLY A 364 20.39 -0.46 -30.37
N ASN A 365 21.64 -0.90 -30.42
CA ASN A 365 22.77 0.04 -30.32
C ASN A 365 22.80 0.97 -31.56
N GLN A 366 22.59 0.40 -32.74
CA GLN A 366 22.28 1.12 -33.97
C GLN A 366 20.89 0.72 -34.48
N VAL A 367 20.08 1.68 -34.93
CA VAL A 367 18.78 1.39 -35.55
C VAL A 367 18.76 1.86 -37.01
N LEU A 368 18.45 0.94 -37.91
CA LEU A 368 18.26 1.18 -39.33
C LEU A 368 16.79 0.91 -39.68
N ALA A 369 16.08 1.89 -40.23
CA ALA A 369 14.69 1.69 -40.64
C ALA A 369 14.44 2.19 -42.06
N GLN A 370 13.76 1.38 -42.85
CA GLN A 370 13.31 1.68 -44.21
C GLN A 370 11.81 1.39 -44.31
N VAL A 371 11.00 2.45 -44.27
CA VAL A 371 9.55 2.39 -44.26
C VAL A 371 9.03 2.96 -45.57
N GLY A 372 8.44 2.11 -46.42
CA GLY A 372 7.94 2.55 -47.74
C GLY A 372 6.78 3.55 -47.66
N GLY A 373 5.92 3.40 -46.65
CA GLY A 373 4.78 4.26 -46.37
C GLY A 373 4.95 5.07 -45.09
N ASN A 374 4.00 4.98 -44.17
CA ASN A 374 3.93 5.76 -42.93
C ASN A 374 4.58 5.01 -41.75
N LEU A 375 5.17 5.78 -40.83
CA LEU A 375 5.63 5.29 -39.54
C LEU A 375 4.73 5.85 -38.43
N LEU A 376 3.99 4.99 -37.73
CA LEU A 376 3.21 5.34 -36.55
C LEU A 376 3.91 4.84 -35.29
N ILE A 377 4.19 5.74 -34.35
CA ILE A 377 4.64 5.38 -33.00
C ILE A 377 3.63 5.93 -31.99
N GLN A 378 2.91 5.05 -31.31
CA GLN A 378 1.83 5.42 -30.41
C GLN A 378 1.95 4.69 -29.07
N SER A 379 2.16 5.46 -28.00
CA SER A 379 2.03 4.95 -26.64
C SER A 379 0.58 4.65 -26.30
N GLU A 380 0.34 3.63 -25.49
CA GLU A 380 -0.99 3.25 -25.03
C GLU A 380 -1.17 3.57 -23.55
N GLN A 381 -2.41 3.91 -23.17
CA GLN A 381 -2.74 4.26 -21.80
C GLN A 381 -3.45 3.08 -21.14
N ASP A 382 -2.91 2.63 -20.02
CA ASP A 382 -3.62 1.75 -19.12
C ASP A 382 -4.74 2.53 -18.42
N SER A 383 -5.86 1.87 -18.18
CA SER A 383 -7.00 2.48 -17.49
C SER A 383 -7.53 1.61 -16.35
N SER A 384 -8.07 2.27 -15.32
CA SER A 384 -8.71 1.63 -14.18
C SER A 384 -9.86 2.51 -13.71
N ASP A 385 -11.08 1.97 -13.72
CA ASP A 385 -12.31 2.64 -13.31
C ASP A 385 -12.98 1.85 -12.19
N TYR A 386 -13.08 2.46 -11.01
CA TYR A 386 -13.71 1.86 -9.84
C TYR A 386 -14.85 2.72 -9.32
N LYS A 387 -15.98 2.09 -9.03
CA LYS A 387 -17.16 2.74 -8.44
C LYS A 387 -17.73 1.86 -7.35
N SER A 388 -17.83 2.40 -6.13
CA SER A 388 -18.52 1.75 -5.03
C SER A 388 -19.63 2.64 -4.47
N LYS A 389 -20.70 2.00 -4.00
CA LYS A 389 -21.82 2.66 -3.34
C LYS A 389 -22.35 1.77 -2.23
N GLN A 390 -22.31 2.26 -1.01
CA GLN A 390 -22.89 1.62 0.17
C GLN A 390 -24.08 2.46 0.67
N GLN A 391 -25.17 1.79 1.08
CA GLN A 391 -26.33 2.39 1.71
C GLN A 391 -26.75 1.54 2.90
N GLN A 392 -26.93 2.16 4.05
CA GLN A 392 -27.43 1.49 5.25
C GLN A 392 -28.50 2.36 5.91
N ALA A 393 -29.54 1.71 6.42
CA ALA A 393 -30.60 2.33 7.20
C ALA A 393 -30.85 1.46 8.43
N SER A 394 -30.95 2.08 9.60
CA SER A 394 -31.40 1.41 10.81
C SER A 394 -32.31 2.31 11.65
N ALA A 395 -33.24 1.68 12.35
CA ALA A 395 -34.17 2.32 13.26
C ALA A 395 -34.22 1.49 14.53
N THR A 396 -34.02 2.11 15.69
CA THR A 396 -34.24 1.47 16.99
C THR A 396 -35.12 2.35 17.86
N VAL A 397 -36.23 1.77 18.31
CA VAL A 397 -37.23 2.39 19.19
C VAL A 397 -37.14 1.72 20.56
N VAL A 398 -37.09 2.48 21.65
CA VAL A 398 -37.07 1.96 23.02
C VAL A 398 -38.25 2.52 23.82
N TRP A 399 -39.12 1.66 24.31
CA TRP A 399 -40.23 1.98 25.20
C TRP A 399 -39.79 1.78 26.67
N GLY A 400 -39.59 2.89 27.37
CA GLY A 400 -38.96 3.05 28.70
C GLY A 400 -38.39 4.47 28.81
N PHE A 401 -37.73 4.88 29.90
CA PHE A 401 -37.15 6.25 30.01
C PHE A 401 -36.32 6.62 28.76
N SER A 402 -36.88 7.54 27.95
CA SER A 402 -36.43 8.15 26.69
C SER A 402 -35.49 7.35 25.76
N GLY A 403 -35.98 6.92 24.59
CA GLY A 403 -35.13 6.50 23.47
C GLY A 403 -35.83 6.41 22.11
N SER A 404 -35.35 7.20 21.14
CA SER A 404 -35.62 7.02 19.70
C SER A 404 -34.31 7.24 18.95
N SER A 405 -33.86 6.26 18.19
CA SER A 405 -32.67 6.38 17.33
C SER A 405 -33.03 6.06 15.89
N ALA A 406 -32.62 6.95 14.99
CA ALA A 406 -32.70 6.77 13.55
C ALA A 406 -31.31 6.99 12.96
N SER A 407 -30.81 6.04 12.17
CA SER A 407 -29.54 6.18 11.47
C SER A 407 -29.69 5.87 9.99
N TYR A 408 -29.09 6.72 9.16
CA TYR A 408 -29.02 6.59 7.71
C TYR A 408 -27.61 6.95 7.29
N SER A 409 -26.91 6.03 6.63
CA SER A 409 -25.56 6.27 6.10
C SER A 409 -25.48 5.89 4.63
N GLN A 410 -24.72 6.69 3.89
CA GLN A 410 -24.45 6.51 2.48
C GLN A 410 -22.97 6.82 2.22
N GLN A 411 -22.29 5.94 1.49
CA GLN A 411 -20.93 6.15 1.01
C GLN A 411 -20.88 5.92 -0.49
N LYS A 412 -20.09 6.73 -1.18
CA LYS A 412 -19.77 6.55 -2.59
C LYS A 412 -18.28 6.81 -2.80
N VAL A 413 -17.62 5.94 -3.54
CA VAL A 413 -16.25 6.14 -4.01
C VAL A 413 -16.27 6.02 -5.53
N ASN A 414 -15.60 6.95 -6.21
CA ASN A 414 -15.30 6.83 -7.63
C ASN A 414 -13.81 7.09 -7.83
N SER A 415 -13.12 6.20 -8.53
CA SER A 415 -11.74 6.35 -8.98
C SER A 415 -11.69 6.14 -10.49
N THR A 416 -10.96 6.98 -11.19
CA THR A 416 -10.67 6.86 -12.63
C THR A 416 -9.19 7.15 -12.86
N TYR A 417 -8.53 6.22 -13.54
CA TYR A 417 -7.13 6.26 -13.89
C TYR A 417 -6.98 6.03 -15.39
N THR A 418 -6.12 6.81 -16.03
CA THR A 418 -5.72 6.62 -17.43
C THR A 418 -4.30 7.16 -17.59
N SER A 419 -3.32 6.29 -17.82
CA SER A 419 -1.92 6.72 -17.93
C SER A 419 -1.10 5.80 -18.82
N VAL A 420 -0.16 6.37 -19.57
CA VAL A 420 0.93 5.60 -20.18
C VAL A 420 1.85 5.11 -19.07
N LYS A 421 2.14 3.80 -19.02
CA LYS A 421 3.17 3.23 -18.13
C LYS A 421 4.49 3.05 -18.86
N GLU A 422 4.46 2.47 -20.05
CA GLU A 422 5.63 2.32 -20.91
C GLU A 422 5.48 3.14 -22.19
N GLN A 423 6.52 3.88 -22.55
CA GLN A 423 6.50 4.71 -23.74
C GLN A 423 6.83 3.86 -24.97
N SER A 424 5.98 3.92 -26.00
CA SER A 424 6.27 3.28 -27.28
C SER A 424 7.33 4.06 -28.05
N GLY A 425 8.22 3.36 -28.72
CA GLY A 425 9.26 4.04 -29.45
C GLY A 425 10.38 3.19 -30.02
N ILE A 426 11.27 3.90 -30.70
CA ILE A 426 12.54 3.40 -31.20
C ILE A 426 13.63 3.94 -30.30
N GLN A 427 14.55 3.10 -29.83
CA GLN A 427 15.69 3.52 -29.02
C GLN A 427 17.00 3.03 -29.64
N ALA A 428 17.86 3.99 -29.99
CA ALA A 428 19.24 3.74 -30.37
C ALA A 428 20.19 3.94 -29.18
N GLY A 429 21.27 3.17 -29.14
CA GLY A 429 22.41 3.38 -28.26
C GLY A 429 23.41 4.36 -28.89
N ASP A 430 24.70 4.09 -28.72
CA ASP A 430 25.78 4.96 -29.17
C ASP A 430 26.01 4.90 -30.69
N GLY A 431 25.46 3.88 -31.37
CA GLY A 431 25.50 3.72 -32.82
C GLY A 431 24.53 4.63 -33.57
N GLY A 432 23.58 5.27 -32.88
CA GLY A 432 22.61 6.21 -33.44
C GLY A 432 21.54 5.55 -34.32
N PHE A 433 20.76 6.36 -35.02
CA PHE A 433 19.72 5.87 -35.92
C PHE A 433 19.82 6.47 -37.32
N ALA A 434 19.45 5.66 -38.31
CA ALA A 434 19.21 6.09 -39.68
C ALA A 434 17.82 5.57 -40.12
N ILE A 435 16.83 6.46 -40.10
CA ILE A 435 15.42 6.14 -40.34
C ILE A 435 14.96 6.88 -41.60
N HIS A 436 14.46 6.13 -42.58
CA HIS A 436 13.84 6.67 -43.78
C HIS A 436 12.37 6.24 -43.86
N VAL A 437 11.48 7.23 -44.02
CA VAL A 437 10.04 7.05 -44.10
C VAL A 437 9.53 7.73 -45.38
N GLY A 438 8.96 6.97 -46.30
CA GLY A 438 8.45 7.49 -47.57
C GLY A 438 7.24 8.43 -47.40
N GLY A 439 6.42 8.18 -46.37
CA GLY A 439 5.21 8.91 -46.05
C GLY A 439 5.33 9.78 -44.78
N ASN A 440 4.34 9.70 -43.90
CA ASN A 440 4.29 10.47 -42.67
C ASN A 440 4.92 9.71 -41.50
N THR A 441 5.72 10.39 -40.68
CA THR A 441 6.06 9.94 -39.33
C THR A 441 5.09 10.57 -38.34
N HIS A 442 4.30 9.77 -37.62
CA HIS A 442 3.34 10.23 -36.62
C HIS A 442 3.73 9.73 -35.24
N LEU A 443 3.99 10.65 -34.31
CA LEU A 443 4.27 10.34 -32.91
C LEU A 443 3.07 10.72 -32.04
N ILE A 444 2.56 9.79 -31.24
CA ILE A 444 1.47 10.02 -30.27
C ILE A 444 1.92 9.55 -28.89
N GLY A 445 2.38 10.48 -28.06
CA GLY A 445 3.13 10.20 -26.83
C GLY A 445 4.34 9.27 -27.04
N GLY A 446 4.83 9.12 -28.28
CA GLY A 446 5.84 8.15 -28.68
C GLY A 446 7.19 8.81 -28.97
N ALA A 447 8.28 8.06 -28.85
CA ALA A 447 9.62 8.63 -28.97
C ALA A 447 10.55 7.90 -29.95
N ILE A 448 11.46 8.66 -30.55
CA ILE A 448 12.66 8.13 -31.22
C ILE A 448 13.86 8.61 -30.40
N ALA A 449 14.34 7.77 -29.49
CA ALA A 449 15.38 8.07 -28.53
C ALA A 449 16.77 7.62 -29.02
N SER A 450 17.83 8.32 -28.58
CA SER A 450 19.21 7.95 -28.89
C SER A 450 20.18 8.50 -27.86
N THR A 451 21.16 7.69 -27.44
CA THR A 451 22.31 8.15 -26.63
C THR A 451 23.50 8.62 -27.47
N ALA A 452 23.48 8.37 -28.78
CA ALA A 452 24.57 8.70 -29.69
C ALA A 452 24.81 10.21 -29.84
N ASP A 453 26.00 10.55 -30.35
CA ASP A 453 26.29 11.88 -30.85
C ASP A 453 25.24 12.29 -31.91
N PRO A 454 24.68 13.51 -31.87
CA PRO A 454 23.68 13.96 -32.82
C PRO A 454 24.04 13.78 -34.29
N ALA A 455 25.33 13.76 -34.65
CA ALA A 455 25.79 13.52 -36.02
C ALA A 455 25.48 12.10 -36.55
N LEU A 456 25.22 11.14 -35.66
CA LEU A 456 24.86 9.75 -36.00
C LEU A 456 23.35 9.51 -36.04
N ASN A 457 22.55 10.55 -35.76
CA ASN A 457 21.10 10.48 -35.73
C ASN A 457 20.54 11.18 -36.98
N HIS A 458 19.94 10.42 -37.89
CA HIS A 458 19.32 10.91 -39.12
C HIS A 458 17.92 10.34 -39.29
N LEU A 459 16.93 11.22 -39.39
CA LEU A 459 15.56 10.90 -39.77
C LEU A 459 15.22 11.63 -41.08
N SER A 460 14.79 10.89 -42.09
CA SER A 460 14.25 11.42 -43.34
C SER A 460 12.80 10.96 -43.48
N THR A 461 11.86 11.89 -43.57
CA THR A 461 10.43 11.60 -43.62
C THR A 461 9.71 12.50 -44.63
N GLY A 462 8.65 12.02 -45.28
CA GLY A 462 7.83 12.84 -46.18
C GLY A 462 7.13 13.99 -45.46
N SER A 463 6.51 13.68 -44.32
CA SER A 463 5.95 14.65 -43.37
C SER A 463 6.13 14.18 -41.92
N LEU A 464 5.93 15.07 -40.95
CA LEU A 464 6.04 14.79 -39.51
C LEU A 464 4.84 15.36 -38.75
N THR A 465 4.16 14.53 -37.97
CA THR A 465 3.08 14.94 -37.06
C THR A 465 3.35 14.43 -35.65
N VAL A 466 3.03 15.25 -34.65
CA VAL A 466 3.41 15.02 -33.26
C VAL A 466 2.24 15.39 -32.36
N GLU A 467 1.86 14.48 -31.47
CA GLU A 467 0.83 14.64 -30.46
C GLU A 467 1.32 14.12 -29.11
N ASP A 468 0.90 14.77 -28.03
CA ASP A 468 1.21 14.33 -26.67
C ASP A 468 -0.01 13.64 -26.05
N LEU A 469 0.22 12.70 -25.13
CA LEU A 469 -0.85 12.04 -24.38
C LEU A 469 -1.00 12.62 -22.98
N GLN A 470 -2.24 12.91 -22.59
CA GLN A 470 -2.57 13.43 -21.26
C GLN A 470 -2.95 12.28 -20.34
N ASN A 471 -2.19 12.12 -19.25
CA ASN A 471 -2.46 11.12 -18.22
C ASN A 471 -3.25 11.76 -17.08
N VAL A 472 -4.18 11.00 -16.52
CA VAL A 472 -5.07 11.46 -15.46
C VAL A 472 -5.27 10.38 -14.41
N SER A 473 -5.18 10.78 -13.15
CA SER A 473 -5.56 9.97 -12.00
C SER A 473 -6.50 10.82 -11.13
N LYS A 474 -7.74 10.38 -10.95
CA LYS A 474 -8.78 11.11 -10.22
C LYS A 474 -9.44 10.16 -9.24
N ALA A 475 -9.43 10.54 -7.97
CA ALA A 475 -10.16 9.84 -6.93
C ALA A 475 -11.13 10.80 -6.25
N SER A 476 -12.34 10.32 -5.97
CA SER A 476 -13.34 11.07 -5.21
C SER A 476 -14.06 10.12 -4.26
N ALA A 477 -14.21 10.57 -3.02
CA ALA A 477 -15.00 9.85 -2.06
C ALA A 477 -15.96 10.81 -1.36
N SER A 478 -17.20 10.35 -1.17
CA SER A 478 -18.23 11.12 -0.48
C SER A 478 -18.96 10.23 0.51
N GLY A 479 -18.99 10.67 1.77
CA GLY A 479 -19.70 10.03 2.86
C GLY A 479 -20.77 10.97 3.41
N PHE A 480 -22.00 10.48 3.45
CA PHE A 480 -23.13 11.15 4.10
C PHE A 480 -23.67 10.28 5.23
N GLY A 481 -23.70 10.79 6.47
CA GLY A 481 -24.23 10.09 7.63
C GLY A 481 -25.14 10.97 8.46
N VAL A 482 -26.37 10.53 8.72
CA VAL A 482 -27.35 11.22 9.56
C VAL A 482 -27.76 10.28 10.70
N THR A 483 -27.48 10.70 11.93
CA THR A 483 -27.96 10.04 13.15
C THR A 483 -28.80 11.03 13.94
N VAL A 484 -30.09 10.73 14.11
CA VAL A 484 -31.03 11.58 14.85
C VAL A 484 -31.33 10.93 16.20
N ASP A 485 -30.98 11.62 17.27
CA ASP A 485 -31.33 11.26 18.64
C ASP A 485 -32.36 12.25 19.22
N ALA A 486 -33.44 11.72 19.81
CA ALA A 486 -34.56 12.53 20.29
C ALA A 486 -34.26 13.36 21.56
N SER A 487 -33.14 13.13 22.27
CA SER A 487 -32.73 13.97 23.40
C SER A 487 -32.31 15.39 22.98
N MET A 488 -32.11 15.63 21.67
CA MET A 488 -31.82 16.95 21.10
C MET A 488 -33.00 17.95 21.14
N PHE A 489 -34.20 17.52 21.50
CA PHE A 489 -35.39 18.40 21.53
C PHE A 489 -35.85 18.80 22.94
N SER A 490 -35.22 18.30 24.01
CA SER A 490 -35.57 18.68 25.38
C SER A 490 -34.71 19.86 25.88
N GLY A 491 -35.18 21.07 25.60
CA GLY A 491 -35.11 22.23 26.50
C GLY A 491 -33.72 22.84 26.80
N SER A 492 -33.15 23.60 25.88
CA SER A 492 -32.39 24.84 26.15
C SER A 492 -31.92 25.49 24.83
N LYS A 493 -31.59 26.78 24.83
CA LYS A 493 -31.03 27.51 23.67
C LYS A 493 -29.70 26.91 23.15
N TYR A 494 -29.10 25.97 23.88
CA TYR A 494 -27.90 25.21 23.53
C TYR A 494 -28.18 24.03 22.56
N ALA A 495 -29.45 23.66 22.37
CA ALA A 495 -29.87 22.59 21.45
C ALA A 495 -29.95 23.04 19.97
N ALA A 496 -30.20 24.33 19.73
CA ALA A 496 -30.34 24.88 18.37
C ALA A 496 -29.00 25.02 17.64
N SER A 497 -27.89 25.24 18.35
CA SER A 497 -26.54 25.26 17.76
C SER A 497 -26.01 23.86 17.44
N LYS A 498 -26.41 22.82 18.20
CA LYS A 498 -26.07 21.42 17.91
C LYS A 498 -26.78 20.84 16.68
N GLY A 499 -27.98 21.32 16.36
CA GLY A 499 -28.71 20.90 15.14
C GLY A 499 -28.11 21.42 13.83
N VAL A 500 -27.27 22.47 13.87
CA VAL A 500 -26.54 22.98 12.71
C VAL A 500 -25.19 22.27 12.56
N ALA A 501 -24.56 21.88 13.67
CA ALA A 501 -23.32 21.10 13.66
C ALA A 501 -23.50 19.68 13.10
N SER A 502 -24.61 18.99 13.38
CA SER A 502 -24.86 17.64 12.84
C SER A 502 -25.01 17.59 11.31
N ASN A 503 -25.55 18.65 10.69
CA ASN A 503 -25.62 18.77 9.23
C ASN A 503 -24.28 19.16 8.59
N ALA A 504 -23.42 19.90 9.29
CA ALA A 504 -22.09 20.27 8.82
C ALA A 504 -21.05 19.13 8.99
N LEU A 505 -21.23 18.26 9.99
CA LEU A 505 -20.37 17.11 10.29
C LEU A 505 -20.72 15.84 9.46
N GLY A 506 -21.91 15.84 8.84
CA GLY A 506 -22.45 14.73 8.04
C GLY A 506 -21.91 14.63 6.62
N SER A 507 -21.18 15.63 6.09
CA SER A 507 -20.66 15.65 4.71
C SER A 507 -19.14 15.65 4.68
N GLY A 508 -18.52 14.47 4.52
CA GLY A 508 -17.10 14.37 4.15
C GLY A 508 -17.01 14.14 2.64
N SER A 509 -16.36 15.06 1.91
CA SER A 509 -16.01 14.86 0.50
C SER A 509 -14.52 15.12 0.32
N SER A 510 -13.79 14.11 -0.13
CA SER A 510 -12.39 14.24 -0.55
C SER A 510 -12.31 14.03 -2.05
N SER A 511 -11.47 14.80 -2.71
CA SER A 511 -11.15 14.62 -4.13
C SER A 511 -9.69 14.92 -4.36
N GLU A 512 -9.01 14.01 -5.04
CA GLU A 512 -7.63 14.19 -5.48
C GLU A 512 -7.57 14.03 -7.00
N SER A 513 -6.73 14.84 -7.65
CA SER A 513 -6.50 14.75 -9.08
C SER A 513 -5.05 15.03 -9.40
N HIS A 514 -4.40 14.08 -10.07
CA HIS A 514 -3.06 14.22 -10.62
C HIS A 514 -3.13 14.11 -12.14
N THR A 515 -2.32 14.91 -12.83
CA THR A 515 -2.18 14.86 -14.28
C THR A 515 -0.70 14.89 -14.65
N SER A 516 -0.31 14.10 -15.64
CA SER A 516 0.99 14.22 -16.29
C SER A 516 0.79 14.19 -17.80
N THR A 517 1.86 14.45 -18.56
CA THR A 517 1.81 14.39 -20.01
C THR A 517 2.94 13.49 -20.50
N THR A 518 2.60 12.45 -21.26
CA THR A 518 3.59 11.67 -22.01
C THR A 518 3.86 12.41 -23.31
N ARG A 519 5.05 13.01 -23.40
CA ARG A 519 5.45 13.82 -24.55
C ARG A 519 5.95 12.96 -25.68
N SER A 520 5.61 13.31 -26.91
CA SER A 520 6.32 12.81 -28.07
C SER A 520 7.65 13.55 -28.23
N ASP A 521 8.72 12.84 -28.55
CA ASP A 521 10.03 13.47 -28.77
C ASP A 521 10.93 12.68 -29.73
N ILE A 522 11.92 13.36 -30.32
CA ILE A 522 12.93 12.75 -31.19
C ILE A 522 14.31 13.25 -30.74
N ALA A 523 15.27 12.35 -30.51
CA ALA A 523 16.61 12.70 -30.07
C ALA A 523 17.30 13.73 -30.97
N ALA A 524 18.25 14.49 -30.45
CA ALA A 524 19.00 15.46 -31.23
C ALA A 524 19.69 14.81 -32.44
N GLY A 525 19.61 15.46 -33.61
CA GLY A 525 20.15 14.93 -34.87
C GLY A 525 19.56 15.63 -36.10
N ALA A 526 19.97 15.19 -37.28
CA ALA A 526 19.43 15.69 -38.54
C ALA A 526 18.01 15.14 -38.77
N VAL A 527 17.05 16.03 -39.03
CA VAL A 527 15.71 15.66 -39.50
C VAL A 527 15.42 16.36 -40.80
N GLU A 528 15.18 15.58 -41.85
CA GLU A 528 14.80 16.05 -43.17
C GLU A 528 13.30 15.78 -43.36
N ILE A 529 12.53 16.85 -43.56
CA ILE A 529 11.09 16.76 -43.80
C ILE A 529 10.82 17.15 -45.25
N GLY A 530 10.33 16.20 -46.05
CA GLY A 530 10.15 16.35 -47.50
C GLY A 530 9.14 17.42 -47.91
N ASN A 531 8.16 17.72 -47.07
CA ASN A 531 7.20 18.81 -47.29
C ASN A 531 7.70 20.20 -46.83
N HIS A 532 8.92 20.28 -46.26
CA HIS A 532 9.53 21.49 -45.72
C HIS A 532 8.73 22.19 -44.60
N ASP A 533 7.93 21.43 -43.85
CA ASP A 533 7.22 21.94 -42.67
C ASP A 533 8.09 21.88 -41.40
N ASP A 534 9.08 22.75 -41.33
CA ASP A 534 9.99 22.82 -40.18
C ASP A 534 9.27 23.20 -38.87
N ALA A 535 8.03 23.70 -38.93
CA ALA A 535 7.24 24.02 -37.74
C ALA A 535 6.86 22.76 -36.93
N ALA A 536 6.80 21.59 -37.56
CA ALA A 536 6.57 20.31 -36.87
C ALA A 536 7.68 19.98 -35.85
N LEU A 537 8.89 20.51 -36.04
CA LEU A 537 10.00 20.34 -35.10
C LEU A 537 9.90 21.24 -33.86
N ALA A 538 9.17 22.36 -33.96
CA ALA A 538 9.05 23.32 -32.87
C ALA A 538 8.26 22.77 -31.66
N GLY A 539 7.47 21.71 -31.87
CA GLY A 539 6.74 21.00 -30.80
C GLY A 539 7.57 19.95 -30.05
N LEU A 540 8.80 19.65 -30.48
CA LEU A 540 9.67 18.62 -29.90
C LEU A 540 10.74 19.24 -29.00
N ALA A 541 11.05 18.58 -27.88
CA ALA A 541 12.09 19.05 -26.96
C ALA A 541 13.51 18.71 -27.44
N ARG A 542 13.63 17.70 -28.30
CA ARG A 542 14.86 17.20 -28.92
C ARG A 542 15.87 16.63 -27.91
N LYS A 543 15.38 15.94 -26.87
CA LYS A 543 16.17 15.46 -25.72
C LYS A 543 15.94 13.99 -25.37
N ALA A 544 15.11 13.26 -26.10
CA ALA A 544 14.89 11.83 -25.88
C ALA A 544 16.20 11.03 -25.97
N SER A 545 16.72 10.58 -24.82
CA SER A 545 17.89 9.71 -24.74
C SER A 545 17.53 8.25 -24.44
N VAL A 546 16.39 8.03 -23.77
CA VAL A 546 15.78 6.73 -23.50
C VAL A 546 14.26 6.85 -23.62
N LEU A 547 13.57 5.73 -23.83
CA LEU A 547 12.11 5.67 -23.72
C LEU A 547 11.74 5.78 -22.24
N ASP A 548 10.97 6.80 -21.87
CA ASP A 548 10.66 7.11 -20.46
C ASP A 548 9.15 7.20 -20.20
N GLY A 549 8.67 6.36 -19.27
CA GLY A 549 7.29 6.32 -18.83
C GLY A 549 6.98 7.43 -17.85
N ASN A 550 6.64 8.63 -18.33
CA ASN A 550 6.22 9.77 -17.49
C ASN A 550 4.77 9.63 -16.93
N GLY A 551 4.39 8.42 -16.52
CA GLY A 551 3.05 8.08 -16.04
C GLY A 551 2.72 8.66 -14.65
N VAL A 552 1.44 8.87 -14.37
CA VAL A 552 0.97 9.13 -13.00
C VAL A 552 0.78 7.81 -12.24
N GLY A 553 1.07 7.79 -10.94
CA GLY A 553 0.81 6.62 -10.09
C GLY A 553 -0.69 6.35 -9.89
N GLU A 554 -1.08 5.08 -9.85
CA GLU A 554 -2.44 4.69 -9.48
C GLU A 554 -2.67 4.98 -7.99
N VAL A 555 -3.84 5.53 -7.66
CA VAL A 555 -4.21 5.87 -6.29
C VAL A 555 -4.70 4.61 -5.57
N ASP A 556 -4.17 4.33 -4.37
CA ASP A 556 -4.56 3.17 -3.57
C ASP A 556 -6.02 3.29 -3.08
N GLN A 557 -6.89 2.52 -3.74
CA GLN A 557 -8.32 2.51 -3.50
C GLN A 557 -8.68 1.94 -2.11
N LYS A 558 -7.88 0.98 -1.61
CA LYS A 558 -8.08 0.42 -0.26
C LYS A 558 -7.77 1.47 0.79
N LYS A 559 -6.69 2.23 0.61
CA LYS A 559 -6.34 3.33 1.51
C LYS A 559 -7.42 4.42 1.58
N LEU A 560 -7.98 4.83 0.44
CA LEU A 560 -9.10 5.79 0.41
C LEU A 560 -10.41 5.24 0.99
N GLN A 561 -10.69 3.95 0.77
CA GLN A 561 -11.85 3.30 1.37
C GLN A 561 -11.66 3.15 2.88
N GLU A 562 -10.47 2.77 3.33
CA GLU A 562 -10.06 2.73 4.73
C GLU A 562 -10.12 4.12 5.37
N ASP A 563 -9.76 5.20 4.68
CA ASP A 563 -9.86 6.57 5.20
C ASP A 563 -11.33 7.01 5.40
N VAL A 564 -12.22 6.65 4.48
CA VAL A 564 -13.66 6.97 4.58
C VAL A 564 -14.38 6.06 5.57
N GLU A 565 -14.01 4.78 5.63
CA GLU A 565 -14.49 3.82 6.63
C GLU A 565 -13.99 4.18 8.01
N PHE A 566 -12.73 4.61 8.16
CA PHE A 566 -12.16 5.17 9.37
C PHE A 566 -12.87 6.46 9.76
N GLN A 567 -13.16 7.38 8.83
CA GLN A 567 -13.98 8.55 9.16
C GLN A 567 -15.39 8.17 9.61
N GLN A 568 -16.02 7.13 9.06
CA GLN A 568 -17.35 6.70 9.51
C GLN A 568 -17.33 5.87 10.80
N GLN A 569 -16.30 5.07 11.04
CA GLN A 569 -16.10 4.31 12.28
C GLN A 569 -15.65 5.23 13.41
N ALA A 570 -14.77 6.20 13.14
CA ALA A 570 -14.49 7.32 14.05
C ALA A 570 -15.76 8.13 14.32
N LYS A 571 -16.59 8.44 13.30
CA LYS A 571 -17.91 9.10 13.49
C LYS A 571 -18.94 8.23 14.24
N GLN A 572 -18.90 6.90 14.13
CA GLN A 572 -19.75 5.97 14.90
C GLN A 572 -19.24 5.75 16.32
N LEU A 573 -17.92 5.74 16.54
CA LEU A 573 -17.28 5.81 17.87
C LEU A 573 -17.60 7.17 18.54
N ILE A 574 -17.73 8.23 17.73
CA ILE A 574 -18.26 9.54 18.12
C ILE A 574 -19.79 9.53 18.31
N TYR A 575 -20.56 8.49 17.95
CA TYR A 575 -22.03 8.51 18.14
C TYR A 575 -22.59 7.45 19.10
N ALA A 576 -21.84 6.39 19.38
CA ALA A 576 -22.24 5.41 20.40
C ALA A 576 -21.75 5.77 21.82
N GLN A 577 -20.83 6.75 21.95
CA GLN A 577 -20.27 7.17 23.25
C GLN A 577 -19.92 8.67 23.37
N ALA A 578 -20.30 9.55 22.42
CA ALA A 578 -20.12 11.01 22.61
C ALA A 578 -21.31 11.56 23.40
N VAL A 579 -21.10 12.16 24.56
CA VAL A 579 -20.68 13.57 24.64
C VAL A 579 -19.48 13.80 25.58
N LYS A 580 -18.84 12.76 26.15
CA LYS A 580 -17.70 12.97 27.08
C LYS A 580 -16.32 12.61 26.54
N VAL A 581 -16.19 11.51 25.79
CA VAL A 581 -14.87 10.95 25.44
C VAL A 581 -14.19 11.70 24.28
N THR A 582 -14.98 12.24 23.34
CA THR A 582 -14.49 12.95 22.15
C THR A 582 -14.24 14.43 22.41
N ASP A 583 -15.04 15.05 23.29
CA ASP A 583 -14.83 16.42 23.75
C ASP A 583 -13.54 16.49 24.56
N GLU A 584 -13.23 15.45 25.34
CA GLU A 584 -11.98 15.33 26.12
C GLU A 584 -10.76 15.21 25.22
N ALA A 585 -10.71 14.23 24.31
CA ALA A 585 -9.57 14.08 23.40
C ALA A 585 -9.37 15.32 22.49
N TYR A 586 -10.46 15.92 22.00
CA TYR A 586 -10.38 17.17 21.25
C TYR A 586 -9.91 18.34 22.11
N ALA A 587 -10.41 18.45 23.35
CA ALA A 587 -9.96 19.46 24.28
C ALA A 587 -8.46 19.29 24.57
N ASP A 588 -7.99 18.08 24.85
CA ASP A 588 -6.59 17.75 25.11
C ASP A 588 -5.65 17.90 23.93
N MET A 589 -6.15 17.95 22.68
CA MET A 589 -5.31 18.15 21.50
C MET A 589 -5.23 19.60 21.07
N PHE A 590 -6.34 20.33 21.18
CA PHE A 590 -6.53 21.61 20.50
C PHE A 590 -7.06 22.73 21.38
N ALA A 591 -7.73 22.44 22.51
CA ALA A 591 -8.41 23.47 23.31
C ALA A 591 -7.75 23.76 24.67
N ARG A 592 -7.16 22.75 25.31
CA ARG A 592 -6.37 22.89 26.54
C ARG A 592 -4.99 23.45 26.16
N GLU A 593 -4.38 24.15 27.11
CA GLU A 593 -3.09 24.79 26.90
C GLU A 593 -1.95 23.77 27.09
N HIS A 594 -1.08 23.63 26.09
CA HIS A 594 0.06 22.71 26.14
C HIS A 594 1.27 23.54 26.55
N THR A 595 1.43 23.68 27.86
CA THR A 595 2.32 24.68 28.44
C THR A 595 3.78 24.22 28.43
N LEU A 596 4.70 25.13 28.09
CA LEU A 596 6.14 24.98 28.34
C LEU A 596 6.47 25.24 29.82
N TYR A 597 7.16 24.29 30.44
CA TYR A 597 7.58 24.37 31.83
C TYR A 597 9.09 24.27 31.97
N LYS A 598 9.65 24.91 33.00
CA LYS A 598 11.05 24.85 33.38
C LYS A 598 11.26 23.80 34.47
N ILE A 599 12.29 22.99 34.35
CA ILE A 599 12.68 22.06 35.42
C ILE A 599 13.37 22.86 36.53
N ALA A 600 12.87 22.73 37.76
CA ALA A 600 13.45 23.35 38.96
C ALA A 600 13.59 22.33 40.08
N TYR A 601 14.55 22.57 40.98
CA TYR A 601 14.87 21.70 42.10
C TYR A 601 14.80 22.50 43.41
N ASP A 602 14.34 21.88 44.48
CA ASP A 602 14.40 22.44 45.83
C ASP A 602 15.82 22.32 46.41
N GLU A 603 16.04 22.92 47.58
CA GLU A 603 17.34 22.91 48.28
C GLU A 603 17.83 21.49 48.67
N LYS A 604 16.96 20.47 48.58
CA LYS A 604 17.26 19.05 48.88
C LYS A 604 17.42 18.20 47.61
N GLY A 605 17.34 18.82 46.42
CA GLY A 605 17.44 18.14 45.13
C GLY A 605 16.15 17.44 44.67
N GLY A 606 15.00 17.73 45.29
CA GLY A 606 13.69 17.26 44.85
C GLY A 606 13.12 18.15 43.73
N LEU A 607 12.44 17.55 42.74
CA LEU A 607 11.81 18.29 41.65
C LEU A 607 10.66 19.16 42.16
N ILE A 608 10.67 20.44 41.74
CA ILE A 608 9.58 21.39 41.96
C ILE A 608 8.67 21.33 40.71
N PRO A 609 7.41 20.88 40.84
CA PRO A 609 6.53 20.72 39.68
C PRO A 609 6.00 22.06 39.17
N HIS A 610 5.58 22.07 37.90
CA HIS A 610 4.80 23.16 37.26
C HIS A 610 5.39 24.58 37.28
N GLN A 611 6.70 24.76 37.09
CA GLN A 611 7.27 26.10 36.88
C GLN A 611 6.98 26.59 35.46
N LYS A 612 5.79 27.15 35.23
CA LYS A 612 5.33 27.61 33.92
C LYS A 612 6.22 28.74 33.39
N VAL A 613 6.71 28.60 32.15
CA VAL A 613 7.42 29.66 31.45
C VAL A 613 6.38 30.60 30.84
N THR A 614 6.51 31.92 31.06
CA THR A 614 5.56 32.91 30.50
C THR A 614 6.28 34.18 30.06
N GLY A 615 5.72 34.88 29.08
CA GLY A 615 6.17 36.20 28.65
C GLY A 615 7.62 36.21 28.14
N GLU A 616 8.41 37.19 28.60
CA GLU A 616 9.77 37.47 28.12
C GLU A 616 10.76 36.29 28.29
N GLU A 617 10.52 35.37 29.23
CA GLU A 617 11.32 34.14 29.39
C GLU A 617 11.04 33.12 28.29
N MET A 618 9.81 33.06 27.76
CA MET A 618 9.43 32.16 26.66
C MET A 618 10.10 32.58 25.34
N ASP A 619 10.23 33.88 25.12
CA ASP A 619 10.92 34.45 23.96
C ASP A 619 12.46 34.34 24.08
N ASN A 620 12.99 34.08 25.29
CA ASN A 620 14.42 34.06 25.59
C ASN A 620 14.81 32.89 26.51
N LEU A 621 14.53 31.65 26.09
CA LEU A 621 14.97 30.44 26.78
C LEU A 621 16.49 30.43 26.93
N GLN A 622 16.95 30.04 28.12
CA GLN A 622 18.36 30.10 28.48
C GLN A 622 19.07 28.80 28.11
N PRO A 623 20.26 28.87 27.45
CA PRO A 623 21.01 27.67 27.15
C PRO A 623 21.59 27.03 28.41
N ALA A 624 21.77 25.72 28.36
CA ALA A 624 22.50 24.96 29.37
C ALA A 624 24.02 25.11 29.19
N SER A 625 24.80 24.40 30.01
CA SER A 625 26.28 24.46 30.02
C SER A 625 26.96 24.09 28.69
N ASP A 626 26.26 23.43 27.78
CA ASP A 626 26.73 23.09 26.43
C ASP A 626 26.36 24.15 25.37
N GLY A 627 25.73 25.25 25.78
CA GLY A 627 25.34 26.34 24.91
C GLY A 627 24.05 26.09 24.12
N LYS A 628 23.32 25.00 24.37
CA LYS A 628 22.04 24.70 23.72
C LYS A 628 20.86 24.93 24.65
N VAL A 629 19.71 25.29 24.10
CA VAL A 629 18.43 25.20 24.83
C VAL A 629 18.01 23.73 24.85
N HIS A 630 17.66 23.17 26.00
CA HIS A 630 17.25 21.76 26.14
C HIS A 630 15.74 21.68 26.38
N VAL A 631 15.03 21.00 25.48
CA VAL A 631 13.57 20.84 25.54
C VAL A 631 13.20 19.36 25.44
N THR A 632 12.45 18.87 26.43
CA THR A 632 11.94 17.50 26.41
C THR A 632 10.51 17.43 25.89
N LEU A 633 10.26 16.49 24.98
CA LEU A 633 8.94 16.10 24.47
C LEU A 633 8.58 14.72 25.04
N ASN A 634 7.62 14.68 25.96
CA ASN A 634 7.30 13.45 26.68
C ASN A 634 6.05 12.72 26.14
N GLY A 635 5.95 11.41 26.37
CA GLY A 635 4.83 10.55 25.95
C GLY A 635 3.79 10.22 27.03
N ILE A 636 2.89 9.29 26.70
CA ILE A 636 1.63 8.93 27.41
C ILE A 636 1.84 8.31 28.81
N PHE A 637 0.84 8.47 29.71
CA PHE A 637 0.67 7.85 31.05
C PHE A 637 1.42 8.49 32.22
N ASN A 638 1.44 9.81 32.29
CA ASN A 638 1.80 10.54 33.51
C ASN A 638 0.57 10.65 34.46
N GLY A 639 0.08 9.48 34.91
CA GLY A 639 -1.25 9.21 35.48
C GLY A 639 -1.87 10.20 36.49
N GLU A 640 -3.21 10.14 36.61
CA GLU A 640 -3.98 10.94 37.59
C GLU A 640 -4.11 10.21 38.95
N TYR A 641 -3.53 10.79 40.02
CA TYR A 641 -3.95 10.79 41.45
C TYR A 641 -2.84 11.46 42.29
N GLY A 642 -2.78 12.80 42.30
CA GLY A 642 -2.21 13.57 43.40
C GLY A 642 -0.70 13.87 43.44
N GLU A 643 0.13 13.47 42.47
CA GLU A 643 1.53 13.93 42.37
C GLU A 643 1.99 14.09 40.91
N ASP A 644 1.78 15.29 40.35
CA ASP A 644 2.27 15.77 39.05
C ASP A 644 3.82 15.89 39.01
N ARG A 645 4.56 14.80 39.21
CA ARG A 645 6.04 14.79 39.18
C ARG A 645 6.64 13.92 38.07
N ARG A 646 5.82 13.32 37.20
CA ARG A 646 6.29 12.30 36.22
C ARG A 646 6.81 12.90 34.93
N ALA A 647 6.21 13.97 34.40
CA ALA A 647 6.72 14.63 33.20
C ALA A 647 8.07 15.30 33.48
N GLU A 648 8.19 15.98 34.62
CA GLU A 648 9.43 16.53 35.14
C GLU A 648 10.45 15.43 35.44
N GLY A 649 10.00 14.28 35.94
CA GLY A 649 10.84 13.12 36.18
C GLY A 649 11.46 12.54 34.92
N TYR A 650 10.69 12.40 33.83
CA TYR A 650 11.22 11.95 32.54
C TYR A 650 12.16 12.97 31.91
N ALA A 651 11.81 14.26 31.92
CA ALA A 651 12.70 15.32 31.46
C ALA A 651 14.03 15.34 32.23
N SER A 652 13.97 15.24 33.57
CA SER A 652 15.15 15.13 34.43
C SER A 652 15.97 13.84 34.19
N GLN A 653 15.30 12.73 33.87
CA GLN A 653 15.93 11.43 33.60
C GLN A 653 16.77 11.41 32.31
N HIS A 654 16.34 12.16 31.29
CA HIS A 654 17.01 12.24 29.99
C HIS A 654 18.08 13.33 29.93
N SER A 655 18.03 14.28 30.85
CA SER A 655 19.03 15.32 30.99
C SER A 655 20.44 14.78 31.24
N VAL A 656 21.37 15.21 30.38
CA VAL A 656 22.81 14.90 30.48
C VAL A 656 23.70 16.13 30.75
N VAL A 657 23.11 17.32 30.86
CA VAL A 657 23.85 18.60 31.00
C VAL A 657 23.42 19.39 32.26
N THR A 658 24.32 20.23 32.76
CA THR A 658 24.01 21.16 33.85
C THR A 658 23.44 22.46 33.28
N GLY A 659 22.32 22.98 33.81
CA GLY A 659 21.74 24.25 33.36
C GLY A 659 20.20 24.21 33.27
N PRO A 660 19.57 25.29 32.77
CA PRO A 660 18.13 25.35 32.55
C PRO A 660 17.66 24.27 31.57
N GLN A 661 16.53 23.63 31.89
CA GLN A 661 15.88 22.61 31.06
C GLN A 661 14.40 22.87 31.02
N TYR A 662 13.79 22.57 29.88
CA TYR A 662 12.39 22.83 29.63
C TYR A 662 11.68 21.56 29.15
N TYR A 663 10.37 21.48 29.32
CA TYR A 663 9.57 20.42 28.72
C TYR A 663 8.21 20.94 28.29
N ILE A 664 7.71 20.41 27.17
CA ILE A 664 6.36 20.70 26.70
C ILE A 664 5.43 19.69 27.35
N HIS A 665 4.47 20.20 28.13
CA HIS A 665 3.47 19.35 28.76
C HIS A 665 2.30 19.11 27.80
N PHE A 666 2.14 17.86 27.39
CA PHE A 666 0.93 17.39 26.71
C PHE A 666 -0.08 16.95 27.78
N PRO A 667 -1.27 17.60 27.89
CA PRO A 667 -2.29 17.22 28.86
C PRO A 667 -2.69 15.75 28.71
N GLN A 668 -2.76 15.01 29.83
CA GLN A 668 -3.28 13.65 29.79
C GLN A 668 -4.79 13.68 29.68
N ALA A 669 -5.36 12.84 28.82
CA ALA A 669 -6.79 12.67 28.80
C ALA A 669 -7.31 11.92 30.03
N ASP A 670 -8.47 12.33 30.53
CA ASP A 670 -9.13 11.77 31.73
C ASP A 670 -9.42 10.26 31.64
N ASN A 671 -9.30 9.66 30.45
CA ASN A 671 -9.47 8.23 30.26
C ASN A 671 -8.58 7.66 29.15
N PHE A 672 -8.26 6.38 29.28
CA PHE A 672 -7.40 5.62 28.37
C PHE A 672 -7.88 5.64 26.90
N LEU A 673 -9.19 5.69 26.65
CA LEU A 673 -9.73 5.68 25.29
C LEU A 673 -9.49 7.02 24.59
N SER A 674 -9.69 8.14 25.28
CA SER A 674 -9.34 9.49 24.79
C SER A 674 -7.83 9.57 24.50
N GLU A 675 -7.00 9.05 25.38
CA GLU A 675 -5.55 9.01 25.21
C GLU A 675 -5.09 8.20 23.98
N LEU A 676 -5.76 7.06 23.70
CA LEU A 676 -5.55 6.28 22.48
C LEU A 676 -6.00 7.01 21.22
N LEU A 677 -7.08 7.79 21.29
CA LEU A 677 -7.54 8.61 20.16
C LEU A 677 -6.53 9.72 19.84
N ILE A 678 -5.95 10.35 20.85
CA ILE A 678 -4.86 11.33 20.69
C ILE A 678 -3.65 10.66 20.04
N ALA A 679 -3.23 9.51 20.55
CA ALA A 679 -2.10 8.76 19.99
C ALA A 679 -2.34 8.33 18.53
N GLY A 680 -3.55 7.89 18.21
CA GLY A 680 -3.96 7.57 16.84
C GLY A 680 -3.96 8.79 15.93
N TYR A 681 -4.46 9.93 16.41
CA TYR A 681 -4.42 11.20 15.69
C TYR A 681 -2.98 11.62 15.37
N GLN A 682 -2.10 11.67 16.37
CA GLN A 682 -0.70 12.06 16.19
C GLN A 682 0.07 11.11 15.26
N LYS A 683 -0.25 9.81 15.26
CA LYS A 683 0.46 8.83 14.42
C LYS A 683 0.05 8.86 12.95
N TYR A 684 -1.24 9.07 12.66
CA TYR A 684 -1.81 8.81 11.34
C TYR A 684 -2.39 10.04 10.65
N LEU A 685 -2.74 11.10 11.39
CA LEU A 685 -3.51 12.23 10.87
C LEU A 685 -2.84 13.59 11.09
N GLU A 686 -2.11 13.78 12.19
CA GLU A 686 -1.54 15.08 12.56
C GLU A 686 -0.57 15.61 11.49
N ASN A 687 -0.95 16.73 10.88
CA ASN A 687 -0.14 17.50 9.93
C ASN A 687 -0.74 18.91 9.74
N ASP A 688 -0.10 19.76 8.92
CA ASP A 688 -0.57 21.14 8.66
C ASP A 688 -1.99 21.22 8.06
N PHE A 689 -2.50 20.14 7.46
CA PHE A 689 -3.83 20.10 6.87
C PHE A 689 -4.91 19.72 7.89
N TRP A 690 -4.70 18.66 8.69
CA TRP A 690 -5.66 18.22 9.71
C TRP A 690 -5.58 19.00 11.02
N GLY A 691 -4.47 19.73 11.23
CA GLY A 691 -4.18 20.53 12.41
C GLY A 691 -3.08 19.90 13.25
N LEU A 692 -2.06 20.67 13.59
CA LEU A 692 -1.08 20.26 14.59
C LEU A 692 -1.73 20.37 15.98
N THR A 693 -1.51 19.39 16.85
CA THR A 693 -1.85 19.53 18.27
C THR A 693 -1.07 20.69 18.86
N ASN A 694 -1.59 21.29 19.93
CA ASN A 694 -0.92 22.45 20.54
C ASN A 694 0.52 22.13 20.99
N SER A 695 0.82 20.89 21.38
CA SER A 695 2.20 20.47 21.70
C SER A 695 3.11 20.41 20.48
N THR A 696 2.61 19.93 19.35
CA THR A 696 3.39 19.85 18.09
C THR A 696 3.61 21.25 17.51
N GLN A 697 2.62 22.13 17.66
CA GLN A 697 2.76 23.54 17.29
C GLN A 697 3.83 24.23 18.16
N GLU A 698 3.78 24.06 19.48
CA GLU A 698 4.79 24.61 20.39
C GLU A 698 6.20 24.05 20.11
N ALA A 699 6.31 22.73 19.85
CA ALA A 699 7.58 22.11 19.48
C ALA A 699 8.15 22.69 18.18
N LYS A 700 7.29 22.87 17.17
CA LYS A 700 7.64 23.51 15.90
C LYS A 700 8.12 24.95 16.11
N ASP A 701 7.44 25.74 16.93
CA ASP A 701 7.79 27.14 17.17
C ASP A 701 9.16 27.25 17.88
N ILE A 702 9.43 26.39 18.87
CA ILE A 702 10.73 26.29 19.54
C ILE A 702 11.84 25.86 18.56
N MET A 703 11.56 24.86 17.72
CA MET A 703 12.50 24.39 16.68
C MET A 703 12.89 25.52 15.73
N LEU A 704 11.92 26.30 15.25
CA LEU A 704 12.17 27.43 14.36
C LEU A 704 12.94 28.56 15.05
N GLN A 705 12.71 28.79 16.34
CA GLN A 705 13.34 29.88 17.08
C GLN A 705 14.79 29.57 17.49
N TYR A 706 15.06 28.35 17.96
CA TYR A 706 16.36 27.99 18.54
C TYR A 706 17.18 27.02 17.68
N GLY A 707 16.61 26.42 16.65
CA GLY A 707 17.24 25.34 15.89
C GLY A 707 18.53 25.74 15.15
N ALA A 708 18.62 26.98 14.68
CA ALA A 708 19.83 27.51 14.05
C ALA A 708 20.85 28.10 15.06
N THR A 709 20.45 28.33 16.31
CA THR A 709 21.27 28.99 17.34
C THR A 709 21.84 28.00 18.37
N GLY A 710 21.16 26.88 18.59
CA GLY A 710 21.60 25.77 19.44
C GLY A 710 20.43 25.17 20.22
N LEU A 711 19.93 24.01 19.78
CA LEU A 711 18.78 23.33 20.39
C LEU A 711 19.08 21.84 20.61
N HIS A 712 18.64 21.29 21.74
CA HIS A 712 18.61 19.87 22.00
C HIS A 712 17.19 19.43 22.33
N ILE A 713 16.72 18.37 21.66
CA ILE A 713 15.40 17.78 21.91
C ILE A 713 15.55 16.35 22.41
N ASP A 714 14.97 16.09 23.58
CA ASP A 714 14.81 14.74 24.11
C ASP A 714 13.36 14.30 23.90
N ALA A 715 13.13 13.25 23.12
CA ALA A 715 11.79 12.77 22.82
C ALA A 715 11.57 11.33 23.30
N HIS A 716 10.64 11.13 24.24
CA HIS A 716 10.32 9.82 24.81
C HIS A 716 8.95 9.32 24.34
N SER A 717 8.84 8.04 23.99
CA SER A 717 7.55 7.40 23.68
C SER A 717 6.75 8.18 22.62
N ARG A 718 5.48 8.55 22.88
CA ARG A 718 4.67 9.40 21.98
C ARG A 718 5.28 10.78 21.73
N GLY A 719 6.09 11.33 22.64
CA GLY A 719 6.77 12.61 22.43
C GLY A 719 7.66 12.63 21.19
N SER A 720 8.15 11.47 20.74
CA SER A 720 8.84 11.33 19.44
C SER A 720 7.93 11.55 18.23
N MET A 721 6.60 11.37 18.36
CA MET A 721 5.64 11.74 17.31
C MET A 721 5.44 13.24 17.26
N THR A 722 5.36 13.92 18.42
CA THR A 722 5.33 15.39 18.50
C THR A 722 6.57 15.97 17.80
N ASP A 723 7.75 15.41 18.06
CA ASP A 723 9.00 15.79 17.41
C ASP A 723 8.96 15.57 15.89
N GLY A 724 8.73 14.32 15.45
CA GLY A 724 8.73 13.97 14.04
C GLY A 724 7.65 14.70 13.22
N ASN A 725 6.48 14.95 13.80
CA ASN A 725 5.41 15.71 13.14
C ASN A 725 5.75 17.20 13.02
N ALA A 726 6.45 17.77 14.00
CA ALA A 726 6.97 19.14 13.91
C ALA A 726 8.06 19.25 12.83
N GLU A 727 9.01 18.30 12.77
CA GLU A 727 10.03 18.24 11.71
C GLU A 727 9.40 18.08 10.32
N GLU A 728 8.42 17.19 10.15
CA GLU A 728 7.68 17.01 8.90
C GLU A 728 6.97 18.29 8.44
N SER A 729 6.43 19.06 9.39
CA SER A 729 5.77 20.32 9.12
C SER A 729 6.77 21.41 8.69
N ILE A 730 7.91 21.50 9.37
CA ILE A 730 8.99 22.45 9.02
C ILE A 730 9.58 22.12 7.65
N ALA A 731 9.79 20.83 7.33
CA ALA A 731 10.37 20.40 6.06
C ALA A 731 9.53 20.81 4.82
N LYS A 732 8.24 21.11 5.01
CA LYS A 732 7.33 21.60 3.95
C LYS A 732 7.37 23.11 3.75
N MET A 733 8.08 23.87 4.60
CA MET A 733 8.27 25.30 4.43
C MET A 733 9.22 25.58 3.26
N SER A 734 9.01 26.70 2.56
CA SER A 734 10.01 27.22 1.62
C SER A 734 11.29 27.57 2.38
N ASP A 735 12.45 27.16 1.86
CA ASP A 735 13.77 27.39 2.47
C ASP A 735 14.00 26.66 3.83
N ALA A 736 13.41 25.47 4.00
CA ALA A 736 13.53 24.68 5.23
C ALA A 736 14.94 24.15 5.55
N SER A 737 15.80 23.98 4.53
CA SER A 737 17.14 23.44 4.73
C SER A 737 18.04 24.42 5.51
N GLY A 738 18.65 23.93 6.59
CA GLY A 738 19.50 24.72 7.49
C GLY A 738 18.75 25.43 8.62
N LEU A 739 17.40 25.40 8.66
CA LEU A 739 16.63 26.00 9.75
C LEU A 739 16.92 25.35 11.11
N LEU A 740 17.32 24.07 11.12
CA LEU A 740 17.71 23.33 12.32
C LEU A 740 19.22 23.03 12.37
N SER A 741 20.05 23.87 11.74
CA SER A 741 21.50 23.66 11.55
C SER A 741 22.33 23.45 12.83
N LYS A 742 21.80 23.74 14.01
CA LYS A 742 22.46 23.48 15.31
C LYS A 742 21.58 22.67 16.26
N THR A 743 20.56 21.99 15.74
CA THR A 743 19.68 21.11 16.53
C THR A 743 20.29 19.72 16.67
N THR A 744 20.08 19.10 17.82
CA THR A 744 20.41 17.67 18.08
C THR A 744 19.22 16.99 18.73
N VAL A 745 18.96 15.73 18.40
CA VAL A 745 17.78 15.01 18.86
C VAL A 745 18.15 13.65 19.45
N SER A 746 17.52 13.30 20.57
CA SER A 746 17.67 12.02 21.26
C SER A 746 16.32 11.36 21.46
N PHE A 747 16.14 10.16 20.93
CA PHE A 747 14.92 9.37 21.06
C PHE A 747 15.06 8.26 22.09
N PHE A 748 14.05 8.12 22.94
CA PHE A 748 13.98 7.11 24.01
C PHE A 748 12.69 6.30 23.89
N GLY A 749 12.81 5.01 23.56
CA GLY A 749 11.65 4.14 23.28
C GLY A 749 10.63 4.75 22.30
N PRO A 750 11.06 5.33 21.16
CA PRO A 750 10.21 6.21 20.36
C PRO A 750 9.07 5.48 19.65
N ALA A 751 7.87 6.06 19.69
CA ALA A 751 6.72 5.61 18.92
C ALA A 751 6.73 6.13 17.45
N TYR A 752 7.59 7.09 17.15
CA TYR A 752 7.91 7.53 15.80
C TYR A 752 9.13 6.78 15.24
N ASN A 753 9.26 6.69 13.92
CA ASN A 753 10.39 6.00 13.30
C ASN A 753 11.64 6.89 13.34
N ALA A 754 12.64 6.49 14.11
CA ALA A 754 13.86 7.25 14.39
C ALA A 754 14.73 7.45 13.15
N LYS A 755 14.72 6.50 12.20
CA LYS A 755 15.45 6.65 10.92
C LYS A 755 14.78 7.71 10.06
N LYS A 756 13.45 7.65 9.93
CA LYS A 756 12.67 8.65 9.21
C LYS A 756 12.84 10.05 9.81
N ALA A 757 12.80 10.17 11.15
CA ALA A 757 13.06 11.44 11.83
C ALA A 757 14.48 11.94 11.50
N ASP A 758 15.50 11.09 11.61
CA ASP A 758 16.88 11.48 11.28
C ASP A 758 17.08 11.90 9.82
N ASP A 759 16.40 11.26 8.87
CA ASP A 759 16.45 11.62 7.46
C ASP A 759 15.89 13.04 7.24
N ILE A 760 14.77 13.37 7.89
CA ILE A 760 14.15 14.70 7.83
C ILE A 760 15.05 15.73 8.54
N LEU A 761 15.51 15.41 9.75
CA LEU A 761 16.39 16.24 10.54
C LEU A 761 17.71 16.54 9.81
N SER A 762 18.28 15.57 9.08
CA SER A 762 19.49 15.74 8.28
C SER A 762 19.31 16.81 7.19
N TYR A 763 18.17 16.79 6.51
CA TYR A 763 17.79 17.82 5.53
C TYR A 763 17.60 19.20 6.18
N LEU A 764 16.89 19.25 7.32
CA LEU A 764 16.65 20.48 8.08
C LEU A 764 17.92 21.08 8.70
N GLN A 765 18.90 20.25 9.02
CA GLN A 765 20.22 20.68 9.51
C GLN A 765 21.13 21.16 8.38
N ASN A 766 20.85 20.79 7.12
CA ASN A 766 21.84 20.79 6.05
C ASN A 766 23.13 20.08 6.52
N ARG A 767 22.96 18.87 7.07
CA ARG A 767 23.93 18.21 7.95
C ARG A 767 25.32 18.06 7.32
N GLU A 768 25.39 17.67 6.04
CA GLU A 768 26.67 17.46 5.35
C GLU A 768 27.54 18.71 5.25
N ALA A 769 26.94 19.90 5.35
CA ALA A 769 27.64 21.18 5.32
C ALA A 769 28.09 21.69 6.71
N GLN A 770 27.82 20.94 7.78
CA GLN A 770 28.19 21.32 9.16
C GLN A 770 29.61 20.88 9.53
N ASP A 771 30.21 21.55 10.52
CA ASP A 771 31.60 21.28 10.94
C ASP A 771 31.81 19.87 11.55
N ASP A 772 30.77 19.29 12.15
CA ASP A 772 30.79 17.95 12.77
C ASP A 772 29.46 17.20 12.55
N PRO A 773 29.21 16.69 11.34
CA PRO A 773 27.93 16.08 10.96
C PRO A 773 27.60 14.81 11.75
N GLU A 774 28.62 14.08 12.21
CA GLU A 774 28.46 12.80 12.92
C GLU A 774 27.92 13.00 14.34
N SER A 775 28.21 14.12 15.01
CA SER A 775 27.65 14.42 16.34
C SER A 775 26.21 14.93 16.29
N MET A 776 25.69 15.19 15.08
CA MET A 776 24.35 15.71 14.83
C MET A 776 23.33 14.64 14.46
N VAL A 777 23.78 13.40 14.26
CA VAL A 777 22.92 12.25 13.99
C VAL A 777 22.03 11.97 15.19
N LEU A 778 20.73 11.76 14.95
CA LEU A 778 19.76 11.43 15.97
C LEU A 778 20.21 10.17 16.74
N THR A 779 20.22 10.28 18.06
CA THR A 779 20.61 9.15 18.92
C THR A 779 19.39 8.40 19.42
N LEU A 780 19.49 7.07 19.47
CA LEU A 780 18.41 6.18 19.89
C LEU A 780 18.81 5.42 21.16
N GLN A 781 17.89 5.34 22.12
CA GLN A 781 17.85 4.30 23.14
C GLN A 781 16.56 3.50 22.97
N ASN A 782 16.67 2.20 22.70
CA ASN A 782 15.51 1.35 22.53
C ASN A 782 15.78 -0.05 23.07
N HIS A 783 15.04 -0.46 24.08
CA HIS A 783 15.19 -1.77 24.70
C HIS A 783 14.59 -2.86 23.80
N MET A 784 15.23 -4.03 23.71
CA MET A 784 14.74 -5.12 22.84
C MET A 784 13.29 -5.56 23.10
N ALA A 785 12.85 -5.44 24.36
CA ALA A 785 11.51 -5.78 24.83
C ALA A 785 10.59 -4.54 25.04
N ASP A 786 10.92 -3.39 24.44
CA ASP A 786 10.03 -2.22 24.42
C ASP A 786 9.06 -2.32 23.23
N PRO A 787 7.75 -2.55 23.46
CA PRO A 787 6.78 -2.66 22.38
C PRO A 787 6.49 -1.33 21.68
N VAL A 788 6.63 -0.19 22.36
CA VAL A 788 6.38 1.12 21.75
C VAL A 788 7.51 1.43 20.76
N GLY A 789 8.75 1.29 21.21
CA GLY A 789 9.93 1.45 20.35
C GLY A 789 10.00 0.44 19.21
N ARG A 790 9.81 -0.86 19.50
CA ARG A 790 10.01 -1.94 18.53
C ARG A 790 8.82 -2.18 17.60
N LEU A 791 7.59 -2.09 18.09
CA LEU A 791 6.39 -2.46 17.33
C LEU A 791 5.65 -1.24 16.79
N ILE A 792 5.46 -0.19 17.59
CA ILE A 792 4.72 1.02 17.17
C ILE A 792 5.61 1.95 16.34
N GLY A 793 6.84 2.19 16.80
CA GLY A 793 7.82 2.99 16.08
C GLY A 793 8.59 2.24 14.99
N GLY A 794 8.60 0.90 15.05
CA GLY A 794 9.36 0.06 14.11
C GLY A 794 10.87 0.22 14.24
N ASN A 795 11.37 0.65 15.40
CA ASN A 795 12.76 1.02 15.59
C ASN A 795 13.63 -0.18 15.98
N PRO A 796 14.92 -0.21 15.58
CA PRO A 796 15.84 -1.24 16.03
C PRO A 796 16.10 -1.15 17.54
N ALA A 797 16.48 -2.27 18.17
CA ALA A 797 16.90 -2.26 19.57
C ALA A 797 18.36 -1.78 19.67
N THR A 798 18.69 -0.98 20.69
CA THR A 798 20.08 -0.55 20.97
C THR A 798 20.74 -1.35 22.09
N GLY A 799 19.97 -2.21 22.75
CA GLY A 799 20.43 -3.17 23.76
C GLY A 799 19.27 -3.73 24.58
N GLY A 800 19.58 -4.17 25.80
CA GLY A 800 18.60 -4.68 26.76
C GLY A 800 18.76 -6.16 27.04
N THR A 801 18.35 -6.59 28.24
CA THR A 801 18.35 -7.98 28.68
C THR A 801 17.04 -8.28 29.37
N ILE A 802 16.54 -9.50 29.18
CA ILE A 802 15.39 -9.98 29.92
C ILE A 802 15.87 -10.43 31.32
N PRO A 803 15.37 -9.86 32.42
CA PRO A 803 15.82 -10.21 33.77
C PRO A 803 15.52 -11.68 34.12
N GLU A 804 16.35 -12.27 34.98
CA GLU A 804 16.18 -13.64 35.48
C GLU A 804 14.80 -13.82 36.16
N GLY A 805 14.06 -14.87 35.80
CA GLY A 805 12.67 -15.08 36.22
C GLY A 805 11.62 -14.31 35.40
N SER A 806 12.04 -13.65 34.31
CA SER A 806 11.16 -13.04 33.31
C SER A 806 11.36 -13.66 31.92
N ASN A 807 10.47 -13.35 30.98
CA ASN A 807 10.62 -13.72 29.57
C ASN A 807 10.22 -12.55 28.66
N PHE A 808 10.56 -12.63 27.37
CA PHE A 808 10.34 -11.55 26.40
C PHE A 808 8.88 -11.06 26.39
N MET A 809 7.93 -12.00 26.41
CA MET A 809 6.49 -11.69 26.42
C MET A 809 6.03 -11.07 27.74
N LEU A 810 6.67 -11.39 28.87
CA LEU A 810 6.35 -10.82 30.16
C LEU A 810 6.88 -9.39 30.30
N GLU A 811 8.07 -9.11 29.76
CA GLU A 811 8.61 -7.75 29.71
C GLU A 811 7.82 -6.85 28.75
N ILE A 812 7.33 -7.37 27.62
CA ILE A 812 6.40 -6.64 26.74
C ILE A 812 5.12 -6.24 27.48
N LEU A 813 4.54 -7.10 28.31
CA LEU A 813 3.35 -6.73 29.10
C LEU A 813 3.65 -5.70 30.17
N ARG A 814 4.79 -5.85 30.84
CA ARG A 814 5.23 -4.91 31.87
C ARG A 814 5.47 -3.53 31.28
N ALA A 815 5.94 -3.44 30.04
CA ALA A 815 6.14 -2.19 29.33
C ALA A 815 4.85 -1.36 29.17
N LEU A 816 3.68 -2.00 29.20
CA LEU A 816 2.36 -1.35 29.04
C LEU A 816 1.85 -0.71 30.34
N GLY A 817 2.55 -0.83 31.47
CA GLY A 817 2.18 -0.15 32.72
C GLY A 817 3.18 -0.32 33.87
N GLY A 818 3.52 0.79 34.54
CA GLY A 818 4.34 0.81 35.76
C GLY A 818 5.68 1.57 35.61
N SER A 819 6.36 1.79 36.73
CA SER A 819 7.73 2.35 36.76
C SER A 819 8.78 1.22 36.68
N GLY A 820 9.93 1.50 36.06
CA GLY A 820 11.02 0.53 35.96
C GLY A 820 10.78 -0.60 34.94
N THR A 821 10.24 -0.27 33.77
CA THR A 821 9.88 -1.20 32.68
C THR A 821 10.85 -1.05 31.49
N SER A 822 10.81 -1.98 30.53
CA SER A 822 11.60 -1.86 29.29
C SER A 822 11.31 -0.58 28.50
N HIS A 823 10.14 0.03 28.69
CA HIS A 823 9.75 1.29 28.02
C HIS A 823 10.10 2.56 28.82
N ASN A 824 10.32 2.45 30.13
CA ASN A 824 10.57 3.62 31.00
C ASN A 824 11.99 3.66 31.57
N CYS A 825 12.78 2.59 31.38
CA CYS A 825 14.17 2.49 31.83
C CYS A 825 15.15 2.97 30.75
N TYR A 826 15.11 4.27 30.48
CA TYR A 826 16.02 4.97 29.57
C TYR A 826 16.80 6.08 30.31
N GLY A 827 17.75 6.75 29.68
CA GLY A 827 18.52 7.84 30.31
C GLY A 827 19.27 7.43 31.59
N ALA A 828 19.40 8.33 32.56
CA ALA A 828 20.20 8.15 33.78
C ALA A 828 19.50 7.36 34.91
N SER A 829 18.33 6.76 34.66
CA SER A 829 17.47 6.18 35.70
C SER A 829 18.15 5.09 36.54
N SER A 830 18.09 5.27 37.86
CA SER A 830 18.85 4.52 38.86
C SER A 830 17.96 3.75 39.83
N ASN A 831 17.16 2.81 39.32
CA ASN A 831 16.54 1.80 40.19
C ASN A 831 17.07 0.39 39.88
N ASP A 832 17.06 -0.48 40.89
CA ASP A 832 17.58 -1.87 40.82
C ASP A 832 16.95 -2.72 39.72
N ARG A 833 15.81 -2.28 39.16
CA ARG A 833 15.12 -2.98 38.08
C ARG A 833 15.57 -2.50 36.71
N CYS A 834 15.78 -1.20 36.53
CA CYS A 834 16.34 -0.64 35.30
C CYS A 834 17.75 -1.17 35.05
N SER A 835 18.58 -1.32 36.08
CA SER A 835 19.91 -1.91 35.92
C SER A 835 19.87 -3.38 35.46
N LYS A 836 18.85 -4.14 35.88
CA LYS A 836 18.62 -5.53 35.45
C LYS A 836 18.12 -5.64 34.00
N LEU A 837 17.50 -4.60 33.48
CA LEU A 837 17.05 -4.54 32.08
C LEU A 837 18.19 -4.22 31.11
N TRP A 838 19.36 -3.79 31.60
CA TRP A 838 20.49 -3.38 30.75
C TRP A 838 21.80 -4.08 31.12
N GLN A 839 21.75 -5.32 31.62
CA GLN A 839 22.93 -6.06 32.10
C GLN A 839 23.98 -6.34 31.01
N ASN A 840 23.58 -6.35 29.74
CA ASN A 840 24.49 -6.52 28.61
C ASN A 840 25.30 -5.26 28.27
N SER A 841 25.07 -4.15 28.97
CA SER A 841 25.93 -2.98 28.93
C SER A 841 26.98 -3.05 30.04
N ASN A 842 28.22 -2.65 29.77
CA ASN A 842 29.32 -2.66 30.76
C ASN A 842 29.05 -1.82 32.03
N SER A 843 28.00 -1.00 32.04
CA SER A 843 27.60 -0.11 33.13
C SER A 843 26.22 -0.42 33.72
N GLY A 844 25.48 -1.41 33.22
CA GLY A 844 24.09 -1.67 33.61
C GLY A 844 23.14 -0.52 33.25
N LYS A 845 23.44 0.25 32.19
CA LYS A 845 22.70 1.43 31.74
C LYS A 845 22.34 1.36 30.25
N PRO A 846 21.27 2.06 29.83
CA PRO A 846 20.92 2.22 28.42
C PRO A 846 22.09 2.73 27.57
N ILE A 847 22.22 2.20 26.35
CA ILE A 847 23.24 2.64 25.39
C ILE A 847 22.57 3.52 24.34
N SER A 848 22.95 4.80 24.30
CA SER A 848 22.63 5.69 23.17
C SER A 848 23.46 5.31 21.97
N ARG A 849 22.82 5.09 20.82
CA ARG A 849 23.51 4.82 19.55
C ARG A 849 23.03 5.79 18.47
N PRO A 850 23.93 6.39 17.66
CA PRO A 850 23.54 7.10 16.45
C PRO A 850 22.74 6.16 15.53
N ILE A 851 21.58 6.59 15.04
CA ILE A 851 20.65 5.71 14.33
C ILE A 851 21.26 5.08 13.07
N ASN A 852 22.14 5.80 12.37
CA ASN A 852 22.89 5.33 11.21
C ASN A 852 23.92 4.22 11.52
N ARG A 853 24.23 3.96 12.80
CA ARG A 853 25.14 2.89 13.26
C ARG A 853 24.41 1.73 13.94
N VAL A 854 23.08 1.70 13.89
CA VAL A 854 22.27 0.62 14.48
C VAL A 854 21.95 -0.48 13.43
N GLU A 855 22.22 -0.25 12.14
CA GLU A 855 22.09 -1.29 11.11
C GLU A 855 23.28 -2.28 11.14
N GLY A 856 23.00 -3.53 11.53
CA GLY A 856 24.00 -4.62 11.53
C GLY A 856 23.95 -5.61 12.70
N GLN A 857 22.87 -5.67 13.50
CA GLN A 857 22.69 -6.69 14.56
C GLN A 857 21.34 -7.40 14.50
#